data_AF-A0A7L1DDI7-F1
#
_entry.id   AF-A0A7L1DDI7-F1
#
_cell.length_a   1.000
_cell.length_b   1.000
_cell.length_c   1.000
_cell.angle_alpha   90.00
_cell.angle_beta   90.00
_cell.angle_gamma   90.00
#
_symmetry.space_group_name_H-M   'P 1'
#
loop_
_entity.id
_entity.type
_entity.pdbx_description
1 polymer ?
#
loop_
_entity_poly.entity_id
_entity_poly.type
_entity_poly.pdbx_seq_one_letter_code
_entity_poly.pdbx_strand_id
1 'polypeptide(L)'
;GTLLNVSVSEHGRSDSLLLYWDEPEGGVKGYWLTLSSLGSDTSLQNGSAGPNTTSFWFHGLTPGMPYEIEVTATLTCMETTSQTITAQTNPSPVRNLSLTSGGSSASLFAAWAHGPGQRDGYSLALYHSDSQALVRNTSILPSTSTFLFDGLLAGSEYALKVSTLSGSSQASTSIHQWTAPSIPTQLRLSPGSSTSLIASWAGDAGAAWLHLELRNLLTQTVTMTLSARRGLTSYTFQHLHPGTQYWLGLSATAGPYTVVGPNATAWTYPLSPGNVTLSSAEEQNSLQARWSIPVGHRDFCLVTLREGEDSVPIRNISVSGDNGHVTFHGLSSGKQYSVQVMMVAGPYRASAHSTAAWTEPLAPSGVSLSSQGNPYSLLASWEEAMGEGYLLALSLAEHSVKNSSLPRGVTSFTYQGLHPGTLYSFEVSTVAGPYTSSSQCISNWTYPLPPVQLTLSSRGHSTSLQAAWRAASSGSTGYVGTLWETKSQKWVRNVTVGNDWTNVTLEDLVPGRQYTLEMAAMAGPYRSPVQSATDWTYPLAPVDVTLTNTRRPLGLSAFWEKAAGDVDQFHLQLYSKSHAAQRNISVGPNTHNFTFLGLSPGTQYFLKVTVLSGPYRSSSHFATEWTYPLSLANVSVQPGQRPQELHVSWVESGGGRDHLVQLSVAESLSIIRNVSVPRGVTQLDLEGLVPGSRYRVEIISQAGPHRISSQTAMGYTVPLPPRSLSASPVSSAWALTVHWETAPGQRDGYVLSVLEEGSSAPSRNLEAGKDSTNITVPQLEPGICYLVGIWAVAGPYRSLPKNITSCTVPAAPTNLSLTNPGSSSELYTSWSKPPGKRDHYRITLYSLSTQSRVHIQTLSPNAQNITWTHLEAGSRFAVQVTAVKGSLEASSINVTQWTYPLAPANLTLGSPSASTLQVSWAAAGQGAEGFMVDVYDSASSSHIGHTVLGSDARSHIFRSLSPGTLYSVAVRATAGPFHTSTPNLTHCTREFDALLA
;
A
#
# COMPACT_ATOMS: atom_id res chain seq x y z
N GLY A 1 -121.09 142.42 101.36
CA GLY A 1 -121.14 141.95 99.96
C GLY A 1 -119.96 141.01 99.74
N THR A 2 -120.25 139.87 99.12
CA THR A 2 -119.46 138.67 98.88
C THR A 2 -118.47 138.78 97.70
N LEU A 3 -117.37 138.01 97.73
CA LEU A 3 -116.32 137.87 96.70
C LEU A 3 -116.64 136.74 95.68
N LEU A 4 -116.28 136.90 94.40
CA LEU A 4 -116.27 135.88 93.33
C LEU A 4 -114.96 135.03 93.33
N ASN A 5 -114.96 133.84 92.74
CA ASN A 5 -113.79 132.93 92.58
C ASN A 5 -113.63 132.50 91.10
N VAL A 6 -112.41 132.49 90.50
CA VAL A 6 -112.15 132.32 89.03
C VAL A 6 -110.95 131.35 88.72
N SER A 7 -110.98 130.53 87.65
CA SER A 7 -109.90 129.56 87.22
C SER A 7 -109.74 129.32 85.69
N VAL A 8 -108.60 128.74 85.18
CA VAL A 8 -108.26 128.55 83.73
C VAL A 8 -107.73 127.13 83.34
N SER A 9 -108.02 126.64 82.11
CA SER A 9 -107.49 125.36 81.52
C SER A 9 -107.15 125.44 80.01
N GLU A 10 -106.13 124.69 79.56
CA GLU A 10 -105.58 124.69 78.17
C GLU A 10 -106.03 123.50 77.28
N HIS A 11 -106.51 122.40 77.88
CA HIS A 11 -107.07 121.22 77.20
C HIS A 11 -106.25 120.64 76.01
N GLY A 12 -104.93 120.79 76.02
CA GLY A 12 -104.04 120.22 74.98
C GLY A 12 -104.11 120.92 73.62
N ARG A 13 -104.83 122.04 73.52
CA ARG A 13 -104.90 122.86 72.30
C ARG A 13 -103.83 123.95 72.36
N SER A 14 -103.25 124.26 71.21
CA SER A 14 -102.20 125.28 71.12
C SER A 14 -102.76 126.70 70.94
N ASP A 15 -104.08 126.88 70.78
CA ASP A 15 -104.69 128.14 70.31
C ASP A 15 -105.94 128.62 71.07
N SER A 16 -106.25 128.05 72.25
CA SER A 16 -107.44 128.43 73.04
C SER A 16 -107.27 128.23 74.54
N LEU A 17 -107.95 129.06 75.35
CA LEU A 17 -108.00 129.01 76.81
C LEU A 17 -109.45 129.04 77.31
N LEU A 18 -109.79 128.25 78.32
CA LEU A 18 -111.13 128.20 78.94
C LEU A 18 -111.10 128.75 80.38
N LEU A 19 -112.05 129.64 80.70
CA LEU A 19 -112.23 130.30 81.98
C LEU A 19 -113.52 129.84 82.71
N TYR A 20 -113.51 129.80 84.05
CA TYR A 20 -114.66 129.43 84.91
C TYR A 20 -114.76 130.28 86.19
N TRP A 21 -115.97 130.53 86.72
CA TRP A 21 -116.22 131.29 87.96
C TRP A 21 -117.54 130.97 88.70
N ASP A 22 -117.68 131.35 89.99
CA ASP A 22 -118.86 131.04 90.86
C ASP A 22 -119.94 132.16 90.95
N GLU A 23 -121.19 131.83 91.32
CA GLU A 23 -122.35 132.76 91.38
C GLU A 23 -122.48 133.49 92.76
N PRO A 24 -122.62 134.83 92.83
CA PRO A 24 -122.73 135.60 94.09
C PRO A 24 -124.08 135.50 94.84
N GLU A 25 -124.05 135.47 96.19
CA GLU A 25 -125.25 135.50 97.04
C GLU A 25 -125.96 136.88 97.02
N GLY A 26 -127.23 136.92 96.60
CA GLY A 26 -128.05 138.16 96.57
C GLY A 26 -128.67 138.50 95.21
N GLY A 27 -128.42 137.69 94.17
CA GLY A 27 -128.99 137.87 92.83
C GLY A 27 -128.24 138.92 92.00
N VAL A 28 -127.76 138.50 90.83
CA VAL A 28 -126.89 139.25 89.92
C VAL A 28 -127.63 139.53 88.61
N LYS A 29 -127.37 140.69 87.97
CA LYS A 29 -127.93 141.06 86.66
C LYS A 29 -127.07 140.61 85.47
N GLY A 30 -125.76 140.44 85.64
CA GLY A 30 -124.84 139.90 84.61
C GLY A 30 -123.35 140.08 84.92
N TYR A 31 -122.48 139.50 84.06
CA TYR A 31 -121.01 139.56 84.15
C TYR A 31 -120.36 140.17 82.90
N TRP A 32 -119.18 140.78 83.08
CA TRP A 32 -118.33 141.36 82.03
C TRP A 32 -116.90 140.81 82.15
N LEU A 33 -116.30 140.31 81.07
CA LEU A 33 -114.96 139.70 81.03
C LEU A 33 -114.02 140.44 80.08
N THR A 34 -112.74 140.49 80.40
CA THR A 34 -111.69 141.14 79.58
C THR A 34 -110.41 140.30 79.60
N LEU A 35 -109.90 139.90 78.42
CA LEU A 35 -108.60 139.22 78.27
C LEU A 35 -107.58 140.17 77.64
N SER A 36 -106.39 140.24 78.21
CA SER A 36 -105.24 141.02 77.75
C SER A 36 -104.00 140.12 77.62
N SER A 37 -103.02 140.55 76.84
CA SER A 37 -101.70 139.92 76.89
C SER A 37 -101.07 140.32 78.21
N LEU A 38 -100.41 139.37 78.89
CA LEU A 38 -99.76 139.62 80.17
C LEU A 38 -98.78 140.81 80.04
N GLY A 39 -99.06 141.91 80.75
CA GLY A 39 -98.26 143.14 80.70
C GLY A 39 -98.72 144.23 79.71
N SER A 40 -99.91 144.13 79.10
CA SER A 40 -100.50 145.22 78.29
C SER A 40 -101.89 145.62 78.80
N ASP A 41 -102.13 146.92 79.05
CA ASP A 41 -103.44 147.46 79.48
C ASP A 41 -104.52 147.45 78.37
N THR A 42 -104.18 146.96 77.18
CA THR A 42 -105.11 146.84 76.06
C THR A 42 -105.91 145.55 76.16
N SER A 43 -107.23 145.65 76.34
CA SER A 43 -108.13 144.51 76.27
C SER A 43 -108.11 143.93 74.84
N LEU A 44 -107.61 142.69 74.68
CA LEU A 44 -107.60 141.93 73.42
C LEU A 44 -108.98 141.39 73.07
N GLN A 45 -109.72 140.93 74.08
CA GLN A 45 -111.02 140.33 73.88
C GLN A 45 -111.94 140.63 75.07
N ASN A 46 -113.17 141.06 74.78
CA ASN A 46 -114.14 141.48 75.78
C ASN A 46 -115.37 140.57 75.67
N GLY A 47 -115.92 140.13 76.80
CA GLY A 47 -117.05 139.23 76.87
C GLY A 47 -118.13 139.77 77.81
N SER A 48 -119.38 139.43 77.52
CA SER A 48 -120.49 139.60 78.46
C SER A 48 -121.18 138.27 78.65
N ALA A 49 -121.53 137.96 79.89
CA ALA A 49 -122.18 136.71 80.24
C ALA A 49 -123.46 136.99 81.03
N GLY A 50 -124.52 136.23 80.71
CA GLY A 50 -125.81 136.35 81.37
C GLY A 50 -125.71 135.96 82.85
N PRO A 51 -126.74 136.29 83.65
CA PRO A 51 -126.72 136.08 85.10
C PRO A 51 -126.49 134.61 85.51
N ASN A 52 -126.95 133.65 84.70
CA ASN A 52 -126.84 132.20 85.00
C ASN A 52 -125.58 131.54 84.38
N THR A 53 -124.58 132.31 83.94
CA THR A 53 -123.41 131.79 83.23
C THR A 53 -122.15 131.87 84.09
N THR A 54 -121.44 130.75 84.22
CA THR A 54 -120.25 130.55 85.08
C THR A 54 -118.98 130.17 84.31
N SER A 55 -118.94 130.30 82.98
CA SER A 55 -117.75 129.98 82.16
C SER A 55 -117.66 130.72 80.82
N PHE A 56 -116.45 130.86 80.25
CA PHE A 56 -116.18 131.56 78.99
C PHE A 56 -114.90 131.07 78.28
N TRP A 57 -114.91 131.01 76.93
CA TRP A 57 -113.74 130.62 76.13
C TRP A 57 -113.08 131.80 75.43
N PHE A 58 -111.75 131.79 75.38
CA PHE A 58 -110.93 132.63 74.52
C PHE A 58 -110.28 131.78 73.42
N HIS A 59 -110.41 132.22 72.16
CA HIS A 59 -109.97 131.50 70.97
C HIS A 59 -109.07 132.37 70.09
N GLY A 60 -108.21 131.73 69.28
CA GLY A 60 -107.33 132.43 68.35
C GLY A 60 -106.01 132.88 68.97
N LEU A 61 -105.51 132.11 69.93
CA LEU A 61 -104.30 132.41 70.70
C LEU A 61 -103.06 131.83 70.00
N THR A 62 -101.91 132.43 70.24
CA THR A 62 -100.64 132.02 69.61
C THR A 62 -100.02 130.85 70.40
N PRO A 63 -99.63 129.73 69.75
CA PRO A 63 -98.95 128.60 70.40
C PRO A 63 -97.66 128.98 71.13
N GLY A 64 -97.58 128.64 72.41
CA GLY A 64 -96.44 128.93 73.28
C GLY A 64 -96.53 130.27 74.05
N MET A 65 -97.62 131.06 73.96
CA MET A 65 -97.70 132.43 74.51
C MET A 65 -98.55 132.58 75.80
N PRO A 66 -98.17 133.44 76.77
CA PRO A 66 -98.93 133.70 78.02
C PRO A 66 -99.93 134.89 77.95
N TYR A 67 -101.07 134.80 78.66
CA TYR A 67 -102.21 135.74 78.67
C TYR A 67 -102.77 136.05 80.09
N GLU A 68 -103.50 137.18 80.27
CA GLU A 68 -104.11 137.70 81.52
C GLU A 68 -105.62 138.01 81.35
N ILE A 69 -106.48 137.79 82.37
CA ILE A 69 -107.95 137.78 82.23
C ILE A 69 -108.67 138.34 83.47
N GLU A 70 -109.62 139.27 83.31
CA GLU A 70 -110.44 139.94 84.34
C GLU A 70 -111.95 139.62 84.19
N VAL A 71 -112.69 139.53 85.32
CA VAL A 71 -114.13 139.21 85.42
C VAL A 71 -114.83 140.19 86.37
N THR A 72 -115.94 140.82 85.95
CA THR A 72 -116.72 141.83 86.70
C THR A 72 -118.20 141.45 86.79
N ALA A 73 -118.86 141.60 87.95
CA ALA A 73 -120.27 141.26 88.21
C ALA A 73 -121.11 142.48 88.68
N THR A 74 -122.40 142.54 88.29
CA THR A 74 -123.36 143.61 88.63
C THR A 74 -124.51 143.13 89.53
N LEU A 75 -124.67 143.69 90.74
CA LEU A 75 -125.67 143.26 91.75
C LEU A 75 -127.01 144.02 91.65
N THR A 76 -128.10 143.43 92.17
CA THR A 76 -129.50 143.91 92.04
C THR A 76 -129.81 145.27 92.69
N CYS A 77 -129.09 145.66 93.75
CA CYS A 77 -129.25 146.95 94.44
C CYS A 77 -128.31 148.08 93.95
N MET A 78 -127.74 147.95 92.74
CA MET A 78 -126.79 148.92 92.15
C MET A 78 -125.43 149.03 92.89
N GLU A 79 -124.79 147.88 93.18
CA GLU A 79 -123.34 147.78 93.51
C GLU A 79 -122.65 146.77 92.55
N THR A 80 -121.34 146.90 92.29
CA THR A 80 -120.55 146.05 91.34
C THR A 80 -119.25 145.51 91.93
N THR A 81 -118.76 144.31 91.53
CA THR A 81 -117.53 143.62 92.06
C THR A 81 -116.68 142.93 90.95
N SER A 82 -115.33 142.95 90.98
CA SER A 82 -114.43 142.36 89.95
C SER A 82 -113.19 141.53 90.46
N GLN A 83 -112.55 140.68 89.60
CA GLN A 83 -111.37 139.78 89.87
C GLN A 83 -110.50 139.40 88.62
N THR A 84 -109.18 139.06 88.74
CA THR A 84 -108.20 138.81 87.62
C THR A 84 -107.28 137.54 87.74
N ILE A 85 -106.81 136.87 86.63
CA ILE A 85 -105.97 135.61 86.53
C ILE A 85 -105.07 135.46 85.23
N THR A 86 -104.05 134.57 85.16
CA THR A 86 -103.09 134.37 84.00
C THR A 86 -102.87 132.88 83.52
N ALA A 87 -102.53 132.61 82.23
CA ALA A 87 -102.28 131.24 81.63
C ALA A 87 -101.47 131.20 80.29
N GLN A 88 -100.89 130.05 79.81
CA GLN A 88 -100.05 129.89 78.57
C GLN A 88 -100.62 128.84 77.56
N THR A 89 -100.06 128.66 76.35
CA THR A 89 -100.49 127.62 75.37
C THR A 89 -99.37 126.66 74.94
N ASN A 90 -99.68 125.47 74.40
CA ASN A 90 -98.69 124.44 74.00
C ASN A 90 -97.93 124.69 72.67
N PRO A 91 -96.68 124.17 72.48
CA PRO A 91 -95.88 124.31 71.23
C PRO A 91 -96.20 123.30 70.12
N SER A 92 -95.80 123.60 68.88
CA SER A 92 -96.01 122.75 67.69
C SER A 92 -94.84 121.78 67.38
N PRO A 93 -95.09 120.54 66.90
CA PRO A 93 -94.05 119.58 66.49
C PRO A 93 -93.32 119.91 65.17
N VAL A 94 -92.19 119.25 64.91
CA VAL A 94 -91.40 119.34 63.66
C VAL A 94 -92.15 118.79 62.44
N ARG A 95 -91.80 119.29 61.25
CA ARG A 95 -92.37 118.86 59.96
C ARG A 95 -91.30 118.21 59.08
N ASN A 96 -91.68 117.37 58.13
CA ASN A 96 -90.79 116.78 57.09
C ASN A 96 -89.52 116.05 57.61
N LEU A 97 -89.67 115.14 58.58
CA LEU A 97 -88.55 114.33 59.09
C LEU A 97 -88.09 113.27 58.06
N SER A 98 -86.80 113.19 57.75
CA SER A 98 -86.19 112.20 56.82
C SER A 98 -84.90 111.54 57.38
N LEU A 99 -84.58 110.31 56.94
CA LEU A 99 -83.38 109.52 57.34
C LEU A 99 -82.82 108.67 56.15
N THR A 100 -81.55 108.83 55.76
CA THR A 100 -80.93 108.17 54.57
C THR A 100 -79.53 107.59 54.84
N SER A 101 -79.16 106.48 54.18
CA SER A 101 -77.83 105.82 54.35
C SER A 101 -76.80 106.12 53.26
N GLY A 102 -77.23 106.62 52.09
CA GLY A 102 -76.31 106.96 50.99
C GLY A 102 -75.47 105.79 50.47
N GLY A 103 -75.88 104.54 50.70
CA GLY A 103 -75.12 103.33 50.32
C GLY A 103 -73.94 103.00 51.26
N SER A 104 -73.80 103.74 52.35
CA SER A 104 -72.80 103.48 53.38
C SER A 104 -73.16 102.23 54.18
N SER A 105 -72.15 101.45 54.53
CA SER A 105 -72.27 100.33 55.47
C SER A 105 -72.22 100.79 56.94
N ALA A 106 -72.07 102.09 57.24
CA ALA A 106 -71.78 102.54 58.62
C ALA A 106 -72.36 103.91 59.04
N SER A 107 -73.21 104.57 58.24
CA SER A 107 -73.72 105.92 58.59
C SER A 107 -75.15 106.18 58.10
N LEU A 108 -75.88 107.06 58.82
CA LEU A 108 -77.24 107.53 58.52
C LEU A 108 -77.38 109.04 58.71
N PHE A 109 -78.05 109.74 57.80
CA PHE A 109 -78.21 111.20 57.80
C PHE A 109 -79.68 111.61 58.00
N ALA A 110 -79.96 112.53 58.94
CA ALA A 110 -81.30 112.98 59.32
C ALA A 110 -81.55 114.48 59.05
N ALA A 111 -82.78 114.83 58.66
CA ALA A 111 -83.20 116.22 58.39
C ALA A 111 -84.70 116.48 58.67
N TRP A 112 -85.08 117.71 59.08
CA TRP A 112 -86.47 118.14 59.38
C TRP A 112 -86.68 119.66 59.24
N ALA A 113 -87.94 120.12 59.32
CA ALA A 113 -88.37 121.53 59.26
C ALA A 113 -89.09 121.98 60.57
N HIS A 114 -89.04 123.27 60.89
CA HIS A 114 -89.56 123.83 62.15
C HIS A 114 -91.10 124.00 62.17
N GLY A 115 -91.73 123.96 63.37
CA GLY A 115 -93.16 124.23 63.59
C GLY A 115 -93.46 125.71 63.97
N PRO A 116 -94.71 126.21 63.77
CA PRO A 116 -95.13 127.57 64.13
C PRO A 116 -95.24 127.80 65.65
N GLY A 117 -95.12 129.06 66.09
CA GLY A 117 -95.15 129.46 67.51
C GLY A 117 -93.77 129.65 68.13
N GLN A 118 -93.75 129.94 69.43
CA GLN A 118 -92.50 130.09 70.21
C GLN A 118 -91.94 128.71 70.60
N ARG A 119 -90.61 128.52 70.55
CA ARG A 119 -89.92 127.26 70.86
C ARG A 119 -88.53 127.52 71.44
N ASP A 120 -88.10 126.64 72.33
CA ASP A 120 -86.84 126.75 73.08
C ASP A 120 -85.76 125.78 72.56
N GLY A 121 -86.12 124.67 71.89
CA GLY A 121 -85.16 123.70 71.33
C GLY A 121 -85.76 122.40 70.79
N TYR A 122 -84.90 121.45 70.38
CA TYR A 122 -85.31 120.08 70.02
C TYR A 122 -84.51 118.97 70.75
N SER A 123 -85.07 117.77 70.83
CA SER A 123 -84.40 116.54 71.33
C SER A 123 -84.52 115.39 70.33
N LEU A 124 -83.40 114.76 69.95
CA LEU A 124 -83.30 113.64 69.01
C LEU A 124 -82.87 112.34 69.71
N ALA A 125 -83.54 111.23 69.43
CA ALA A 125 -83.17 109.89 69.92
C ALA A 125 -83.18 108.85 68.77
N LEU A 126 -82.04 108.18 68.52
CA LEU A 126 -81.86 107.09 67.54
C LEU A 126 -81.77 105.73 68.23
N TYR A 127 -82.48 104.74 67.74
CA TYR A 127 -82.58 103.37 68.23
C TYR A 127 -82.15 102.37 67.15
N HIS A 128 -81.56 101.24 67.53
CA HIS A 128 -81.34 100.11 66.62
C HIS A 128 -82.62 99.25 66.59
N SER A 129 -83.19 99.00 65.40
CA SER A 129 -84.55 98.44 65.28
C SER A 129 -84.68 97.06 65.93
N ASP A 130 -83.71 96.16 65.71
CA ASP A 130 -83.81 94.78 66.20
C ASP A 130 -83.63 94.68 67.72
N SER A 131 -82.74 95.50 68.29
CA SER A 131 -82.42 95.43 69.72
C SER A 131 -83.22 96.44 70.55
N GLN A 132 -83.93 97.36 69.91
CA GLN A 132 -84.58 98.53 70.53
C GLN A 132 -83.63 99.35 71.41
N ALA A 133 -82.32 99.15 71.27
CA ALA A 133 -81.32 99.82 72.08
C ALA A 133 -81.19 101.27 71.61
N LEU A 134 -81.20 102.21 72.57
CA LEU A 134 -80.91 103.60 72.29
C LEU A 134 -79.43 103.72 71.88
N VAL A 135 -79.21 104.07 70.63
CA VAL A 135 -77.87 104.26 70.04
C VAL A 135 -77.36 105.66 70.33
N ARG A 136 -78.24 106.68 70.26
CA ARG A 136 -77.84 108.09 70.49
C ARG A 136 -79.00 108.95 70.96
N ASN A 137 -78.79 109.85 71.92
CA ASN A 137 -79.77 110.86 72.36
C ASN A 137 -79.10 112.23 72.55
N THR A 138 -79.63 113.29 71.93
CA THR A 138 -79.03 114.62 71.98
C THR A 138 -80.08 115.73 71.93
N SER A 139 -79.88 116.79 72.72
CA SER A 139 -80.68 118.03 72.64
C SER A 139 -79.94 119.06 71.80
N ILE A 140 -80.66 119.83 71.00
CA ILE A 140 -80.13 120.76 70.01
C ILE A 140 -80.87 122.10 70.06
N LEU A 141 -80.22 123.14 69.54
CA LEU A 141 -80.75 124.51 69.51
C LEU A 141 -82.02 124.63 68.64
N PRO A 142 -82.89 125.63 68.92
CA PRO A 142 -84.16 125.83 68.22
C PRO A 142 -84.02 126.22 66.73
N SER A 143 -82.81 126.54 66.27
CA SER A 143 -82.47 126.88 64.88
C SER A 143 -81.96 125.71 64.03
N THR A 144 -81.71 124.53 64.60
CA THR A 144 -81.09 123.40 63.87
C THR A 144 -82.13 122.52 63.16
N SER A 145 -81.80 122.06 61.93
CA SER A 145 -82.69 121.27 61.05
C SER A 145 -82.09 119.96 60.52
N THR A 146 -80.84 119.62 60.82
CA THR A 146 -80.16 118.41 60.30
C THR A 146 -79.19 117.77 61.32
N PHE A 147 -78.94 116.46 61.22
CA PHE A 147 -78.00 115.72 62.08
C PHE A 147 -77.46 114.43 61.42
N LEU A 148 -76.18 114.07 61.63
CA LEU A 148 -75.56 112.84 61.08
C LEU A 148 -75.27 111.82 62.19
N PHE A 149 -75.60 110.55 61.94
CA PHE A 149 -75.27 109.40 62.78
C PHE A 149 -74.17 108.55 62.12
N ASP A 150 -73.04 108.43 62.79
CA ASP A 150 -71.86 107.68 62.36
C ASP A 150 -71.56 106.50 63.31
N GLY A 151 -70.76 105.54 62.82
CA GLY A 151 -70.33 104.38 63.62
C GLY A 151 -71.38 103.25 63.72
N LEU A 152 -72.18 103.05 62.68
CA LEU A 152 -73.26 102.06 62.63
C LEU A 152 -72.79 100.71 62.08
N LEU A 153 -73.54 99.64 62.37
CA LEU A 153 -73.27 98.29 61.88
C LEU A 153 -73.70 98.13 60.41
N ALA A 154 -72.94 97.35 59.63
CA ALA A 154 -73.23 97.05 58.23
C ALA A 154 -74.42 96.09 58.08
N GLY A 155 -75.29 96.36 57.11
CA GLY A 155 -76.49 95.53 56.86
C GLY A 155 -77.55 95.57 57.97
N SER A 156 -77.67 96.67 58.73
CA SER A 156 -78.52 96.81 59.94
C SER A 156 -79.52 97.98 59.85
N GLU A 157 -80.67 97.89 60.56
CA GLU A 157 -81.77 98.88 60.54
C GLU A 157 -81.86 99.75 61.83
N TYR A 158 -82.20 101.04 61.70
CA TYR A 158 -82.29 102.02 62.79
C TYR A 158 -83.54 102.93 62.74
N ALA A 159 -84.02 103.42 63.89
CA ALA A 159 -85.21 104.27 64.08
C ALA A 159 -84.92 105.60 64.81
N LEU A 160 -85.41 106.75 64.34
CA LEU A 160 -85.17 108.11 64.88
C LEU A 160 -86.45 108.78 65.41
N LYS A 161 -86.40 109.45 66.56
CA LYS A 161 -87.46 110.30 67.16
C LYS A 161 -86.96 111.73 67.42
N VAL A 162 -87.75 112.76 67.09
CA VAL A 162 -87.43 114.20 67.27
C VAL A 162 -88.56 114.92 68.02
N SER A 163 -88.24 115.72 69.05
CA SER A 163 -89.21 116.42 69.92
C SER A 163 -88.93 117.93 70.01
N THR A 164 -89.95 118.81 69.93
CA THR A 164 -89.91 120.28 70.07
C THR A 164 -90.29 120.72 71.49
N LEU A 165 -89.58 121.70 72.06
CA LEU A 165 -89.71 122.14 73.46
C LEU A 165 -90.17 123.62 73.54
N SER A 166 -91.08 123.99 74.45
CA SER A 166 -91.40 125.38 74.84
C SER A 166 -91.93 125.45 76.28
N GLY A 167 -91.24 126.18 77.15
CA GLY A 167 -91.54 126.21 78.59
C GLY A 167 -91.48 124.81 79.20
N SER A 168 -92.56 124.41 79.87
CA SER A 168 -92.73 123.05 80.42
C SER A 168 -93.40 122.06 79.44
N SER A 169 -93.71 122.47 78.20
CA SER A 169 -94.47 121.68 77.23
C SER A 169 -93.62 121.17 76.06
N GLN A 170 -93.98 120.02 75.48
CA GLN A 170 -93.25 119.39 74.36
C GLN A 170 -94.14 118.63 73.35
N ALA A 171 -93.69 118.46 72.10
CA ALA A 171 -94.37 117.72 71.02
C ALA A 171 -93.38 116.93 70.12
N SER A 172 -93.67 115.72 69.59
CA SER A 172 -92.66 114.83 68.92
C SER A 172 -93.08 114.06 67.63
N THR A 173 -92.12 113.52 66.84
CA THR A 173 -92.27 112.79 65.54
C THR A 173 -91.15 111.74 65.25
N SER A 174 -91.34 110.65 64.44
CA SER A 174 -90.34 109.54 64.23
C SER A 174 -90.24 108.87 62.82
N ILE A 175 -89.11 108.19 62.43
CA ILE A 175 -88.81 107.49 61.12
C ILE A 175 -87.76 106.30 61.19
N HIS A 176 -87.61 105.40 60.19
CA HIS A 176 -86.67 104.21 60.14
C HIS A 176 -85.77 104.09 58.85
N GLN A 177 -84.58 103.42 58.87
CA GLN A 177 -83.66 103.19 57.70
C GLN A 177 -82.54 102.08 57.86
N TRP A 178 -82.05 101.45 56.77
CA TRP A 178 -80.96 100.41 56.70
C TRP A 178 -79.56 100.88 56.23
N THR A 179 -78.48 100.20 56.66
CA THR A 179 -77.09 100.27 56.11
C THR A 179 -76.75 99.11 55.14
N ALA A 180 -75.74 99.24 54.26
CA ALA A 180 -75.34 98.25 53.23
C ALA A 180 -74.34 97.13 53.70
N PRO A 181 -74.25 95.94 53.05
CA PRO A 181 -73.32 94.83 53.40
C PRO A 181 -71.88 94.96 52.85
N SER A 182 -70.92 94.18 53.39
CA SER A 182 -69.49 94.18 52.93
C SER A 182 -69.14 93.11 51.88
N ILE A 183 -68.05 93.31 51.13
CA ILE A 183 -67.61 92.49 49.97
C ILE A 183 -66.67 91.33 50.38
N PRO A 184 -66.87 90.08 49.91
CA PRO A 184 -65.93 88.98 50.14
C PRO A 184 -64.60 89.08 49.39
N THR A 185 -63.53 88.58 50.01
CA THR A 185 -62.13 88.64 49.52
C THR A 185 -61.47 87.25 49.40
N GLN A 186 -60.38 87.12 48.64
CA GLN A 186 -59.51 85.92 48.56
C GLN A 186 -60.13 84.61 48.00
N LEU A 187 -60.84 84.65 46.85
CA LEU A 187 -61.31 83.42 46.20
C LEU A 187 -60.16 82.58 45.59
N ARG A 188 -60.10 81.28 45.92
CA ARG A 188 -59.16 80.30 45.34
C ARG A 188 -59.90 79.06 44.87
N LEU A 189 -59.41 78.44 43.79
CA LEU A 189 -59.86 77.15 43.25
C LEU A 189 -58.65 76.23 43.03
N SER A 190 -58.65 75.04 43.63
CA SER A 190 -57.53 74.08 43.56
C SER A 190 -57.98 72.67 43.15
N PRO A 191 -57.10 71.87 42.50
CA PRO A 191 -57.38 70.46 42.19
C PRO A 191 -57.51 69.63 43.47
N GLY A 192 -58.58 68.83 43.57
CA GLY A 192 -58.75 67.85 44.64
C GLY A 192 -58.38 66.43 44.17
N SER A 193 -58.95 66.00 43.05
CA SER A 193 -58.73 64.67 42.45
C SER A 193 -58.93 64.70 40.94
N SER A 194 -58.97 63.53 40.29
CA SER A 194 -59.41 63.44 38.90
C SER A 194 -60.87 63.84 38.69
N THR A 195 -61.70 63.95 39.74
CA THR A 195 -63.13 64.29 39.60
C THR A 195 -63.61 65.36 40.58
N SER A 196 -62.70 66.10 41.21
CA SER A 196 -63.07 67.13 42.19
C SER A 196 -62.17 68.37 42.19
N LEU A 197 -62.77 69.52 42.51
CA LEU A 197 -62.12 70.82 42.72
C LEU A 197 -62.55 71.41 44.07
N ILE A 198 -61.65 72.13 44.73
CA ILE A 198 -61.88 72.73 46.06
C ILE A 198 -61.83 74.25 45.93
N ALA A 199 -62.88 74.93 46.38
CA ALA A 199 -62.98 76.39 46.41
C ALA A 199 -62.94 76.94 47.84
N SER A 200 -62.31 78.10 48.04
CA SER A 200 -62.24 78.78 49.35
C SER A 200 -62.21 80.31 49.23
N TRP A 201 -62.76 81.04 50.22
CA TRP A 201 -62.87 82.51 50.26
C TRP A 201 -62.95 83.06 51.71
N ALA A 202 -62.76 84.37 51.92
CA ALA A 202 -62.69 85.03 53.23
C ALA A 202 -63.40 86.41 53.30
N GLY A 203 -64.15 86.67 54.39
CA GLY A 203 -64.80 87.95 54.72
C GLY A 203 -66.28 88.05 54.28
N ASP A 204 -67.23 87.98 55.22
CA ASP A 204 -68.68 88.02 54.94
C ASP A 204 -69.46 88.93 55.91
N ALA A 205 -68.81 89.96 56.48
CA ALA A 205 -69.43 90.82 57.49
C ALA A 205 -70.68 91.55 56.96
N GLY A 206 -71.85 91.23 57.53
CA GLY A 206 -73.14 91.85 57.19
C GLY A 206 -73.85 91.27 55.96
N ALA A 207 -73.31 90.23 55.29
CA ALA A 207 -73.99 89.56 54.17
C ALA A 207 -74.94 88.44 54.68
N ALA A 208 -76.17 88.39 54.16
CA ALA A 208 -77.14 87.35 54.48
C ALA A 208 -76.94 86.08 53.63
N TRP A 209 -76.55 86.24 52.37
CA TRP A 209 -76.34 85.15 51.41
C TRP A 209 -75.10 85.34 50.52
N LEU A 210 -74.48 84.22 50.14
CA LEU A 210 -73.37 84.10 49.18
C LEU A 210 -73.81 83.20 48.00
N HIS A 211 -73.52 83.57 46.76
CA HIS A 211 -73.87 82.80 45.55
C HIS A 211 -72.60 82.46 44.75
N LEU A 212 -72.41 81.18 44.41
CA LEU A 212 -71.26 80.64 43.68
C LEU A 212 -71.70 79.97 42.37
N GLU A 213 -70.89 80.11 41.32
CA GLU A 213 -71.16 79.54 39.99
C GLU A 213 -69.91 78.91 39.37
N LEU A 214 -69.92 77.59 39.13
CA LEU A 214 -68.84 76.83 38.49
C LEU A 214 -69.18 76.48 37.03
N ARG A 215 -68.27 76.75 36.09
CA ARG A 215 -68.42 76.51 34.64
C ARG A 215 -67.29 75.64 34.09
N ASN A 216 -67.61 74.69 33.21
CA ASN A 216 -66.62 73.92 32.45
C ASN A 216 -66.12 74.78 31.28
N LEU A 217 -64.80 74.99 31.16
CA LEU A 217 -64.22 75.87 30.13
C LEU A 217 -64.18 75.23 28.74
N LEU A 218 -64.14 73.89 28.65
CA LEU A 218 -64.14 73.18 27.36
C LEU A 218 -65.53 73.23 26.71
N THR A 219 -66.58 73.00 27.50
CA THR A 219 -67.97 72.95 27.01
C THR A 219 -68.72 74.28 27.16
N GLN A 220 -68.14 75.24 27.88
CA GLN A 220 -68.76 76.51 28.29
C GLN A 220 -70.09 76.37 29.07
N THR A 221 -70.40 75.18 29.56
CA THR A 221 -71.62 74.91 30.33
C THR A 221 -71.44 75.25 31.80
N VAL A 222 -72.47 75.83 32.41
CA VAL A 222 -72.54 75.95 33.88
C VAL A 222 -72.70 74.54 34.46
N THR A 223 -71.70 74.11 35.22
CA THR A 223 -71.65 72.77 35.80
C THR A 223 -72.47 72.73 37.09
N MET A 224 -72.30 73.72 37.97
CA MET A 224 -73.00 73.80 39.27
C MET A 224 -73.18 75.26 39.73
N THR A 225 -74.30 75.55 40.37
CA THR A 225 -74.57 76.82 41.09
C THR A 225 -74.95 76.54 42.54
N LEU A 226 -74.42 77.32 43.48
CA LEU A 226 -74.62 77.13 44.92
C LEU A 226 -74.96 78.47 45.60
N SER A 227 -76.05 78.51 46.37
CA SER A 227 -76.35 79.64 47.28
C SER A 227 -76.20 79.18 48.73
N ALA A 228 -75.38 79.89 49.51
CA ALA A 228 -75.07 79.57 50.90
C ALA A 228 -75.47 80.73 51.83
N ARG A 229 -75.95 80.42 53.04
CA ARG A 229 -76.17 81.41 54.10
C ARG A 229 -74.85 81.78 54.79
N ARG A 230 -74.85 82.90 55.53
CA ARG A 230 -73.70 83.42 56.30
C ARG A 230 -72.90 82.31 57.02
N GLY A 231 -71.56 82.38 56.98
CA GLY A 231 -70.65 81.48 57.70
C GLY A 231 -69.95 80.36 56.88
N LEU A 232 -70.19 80.25 55.55
CA LEU A 232 -69.47 79.30 54.69
C LEU A 232 -68.19 79.93 54.11
N THR A 233 -67.03 79.28 54.24
CA THR A 233 -65.72 79.79 53.77
C THR A 233 -65.03 78.89 52.73
N SER A 234 -65.54 77.67 52.50
CA SER A 234 -65.02 76.77 51.47
C SER A 234 -66.09 75.78 51.00
N TYR A 235 -65.92 75.25 49.79
CA TYR A 235 -66.81 74.26 49.18
C TYR A 235 -66.04 73.34 48.21
N THR A 236 -66.35 72.05 48.19
CA THR A 236 -65.76 71.09 47.26
C THR A 236 -66.76 70.70 46.19
N PHE A 237 -66.43 70.96 44.92
CA PHE A 237 -67.16 70.50 43.76
C PHE A 237 -66.73 69.07 43.43
N GLN A 238 -67.68 68.14 43.41
CA GLN A 238 -67.46 66.73 43.07
C GLN A 238 -68.17 66.35 41.77
N HIS A 239 -67.88 65.15 41.25
CA HIS A 239 -68.44 64.62 40.00
C HIS A 239 -68.05 65.42 38.74
N LEU A 240 -66.82 65.93 38.72
CA LEU A 240 -66.24 66.63 37.58
C LEU A 240 -65.54 65.65 36.63
N HIS A 241 -65.40 66.03 35.36
CA HIS A 241 -64.67 65.24 34.37
C HIS A 241 -63.14 65.29 34.61
N PRO A 242 -62.42 64.15 34.50
CA PRO A 242 -60.95 64.09 34.57
C PRO A 242 -60.23 64.85 33.46
N GLY A 243 -59.07 65.41 33.80
CA GLY A 243 -58.22 66.17 32.88
C GLY A 243 -58.86 67.44 32.30
N THR A 244 -59.85 68.03 33.00
CA THR A 244 -60.71 69.11 32.46
C THR A 244 -60.54 70.41 33.26
N GLN A 245 -60.59 71.57 32.60
CA GLN A 245 -60.45 72.91 33.19
C GLN A 245 -61.82 73.56 33.53
N TYR A 246 -61.93 74.21 34.69
CA TYR A 246 -63.15 74.88 35.19
C TYR A 246 -62.89 76.33 35.66
N TRP A 247 -63.96 77.14 35.69
CA TRP A 247 -64.03 78.55 36.13
C TRP A 247 -65.07 78.74 37.25
N LEU A 248 -64.82 79.61 38.25
CA LEU A 248 -65.68 79.87 39.41
C LEU A 248 -65.91 81.38 39.65
N GLY A 249 -67.14 81.81 39.96
CA GLY A 249 -67.47 83.19 40.43
C GLY A 249 -68.29 83.25 41.74
N LEU A 250 -68.26 84.38 42.47
CA LEU A 250 -68.89 84.61 43.80
C LEU A 250 -69.64 85.97 43.92
N SER A 251 -70.79 86.04 44.62
CA SER A 251 -71.52 87.30 44.95
C SER A 251 -72.24 87.27 46.32
N ALA A 252 -72.57 88.44 46.92
CA ALA A 252 -73.12 88.60 48.29
C ALA A 252 -74.35 89.55 48.39
N THR A 253 -75.31 89.29 49.30
CA THR A 253 -76.56 90.09 49.42
C THR A 253 -77.01 90.35 50.88
N ALA A 254 -77.54 91.55 51.21
CA ALA A 254 -78.24 91.85 52.48
C ALA A 254 -79.32 92.95 52.32
N GLY A 255 -80.53 92.69 52.81
CA GLY A 255 -81.68 93.59 52.60
C GLY A 255 -81.91 93.84 51.09
N PRO A 256 -82.16 95.09 50.66
CA PRO A 256 -82.28 95.44 49.25
C PRO A 256 -80.93 95.56 48.50
N TYR A 257 -79.79 95.31 49.17
CA TYR A 257 -78.46 95.54 48.59
C TYR A 257 -77.77 94.23 48.15
N THR A 258 -77.18 94.21 46.95
CA THR A 258 -76.41 93.09 46.37
C THR A 258 -75.05 93.57 45.86
N VAL A 259 -73.98 92.81 46.08
CA VAL A 259 -72.60 93.13 45.66
C VAL A 259 -71.89 91.92 45.02
N VAL A 260 -71.19 92.13 43.90
CA VAL A 260 -70.47 91.09 43.13
C VAL A 260 -69.02 90.92 43.64
N GLY A 261 -68.51 89.68 43.69
CA GLY A 261 -67.18 89.31 44.17
C GLY A 261 -66.21 88.74 43.10
N PRO A 262 -65.05 88.19 43.50
CA PRO A 262 -63.95 87.73 42.60
C PRO A 262 -64.20 86.39 41.85
N ASN A 263 -63.30 86.00 40.92
CA ASN A 263 -63.35 84.75 40.13
C ASN A 263 -62.02 83.93 40.15
N ALA A 264 -62.04 82.63 39.78
CA ALA A 264 -60.86 81.73 39.76
C ALA A 264 -60.97 80.55 38.75
N THR A 265 -59.85 79.93 38.31
CA THR A 265 -59.82 78.74 37.39
C THR A 265 -58.86 77.62 37.86
N ALA A 266 -59.17 76.35 37.53
CA ALA A 266 -58.34 75.17 37.87
C ALA A 266 -58.62 73.93 36.98
N TRP A 267 -57.70 72.95 36.93
CA TRP A 267 -57.88 71.67 36.23
C TRP A 267 -58.12 70.50 37.20
N THR A 268 -58.78 69.43 36.75
CA THR A 268 -58.78 68.11 37.41
C THR A 268 -57.63 67.23 36.91
N TYR A 269 -57.19 66.25 37.72
CA TYR A 269 -56.08 65.34 37.32
C TYR A 269 -56.47 64.35 36.19
N PRO A 270 -55.56 64.00 35.27
CA PRO A 270 -55.78 62.94 34.28
C PRO A 270 -55.67 61.53 34.88
N LEU A 271 -56.29 60.53 34.22
CA LEU A 271 -56.20 59.11 34.62
C LEU A 271 -54.98 58.41 34.00
N SER A 272 -54.46 57.38 34.67
CA SER A 272 -53.32 56.56 34.22
C SER A 272 -53.69 55.55 33.13
N PRO A 273 -52.74 55.15 32.26
CA PRO A 273 -53.01 54.18 31.20
C PRO A 273 -53.21 52.76 31.77
N GLY A 274 -54.09 51.96 31.15
CA GLY A 274 -54.30 50.56 31.53
C GLY A 274 -53.58 49.57 30.63
N ASN A 275 -53.29 48.36 31.11
CA ASN A 275 -52.83 47.19 30.35
C ASN A 275 -51.64 47.45 29.39
N VAL A 276 -50.50 47.90 29.92
CA VAL A 276 -49.28 48.15 29.13
C VAL A 276 -48.55 46.83 28.84
N THR A 277 -48.40 46.48 27.57
CA THR A 277 -47.69 45.27 27.10
C THR A 277 -46.61 45.63 26.08
N LEU A 278 -45.49 44.89 26.08
CA LEU A 278 -44.41 44.99 25.10
C LEU A 278 -44.16 43.61 24.48
N SER A 279 -44.25 43.48 23.17
CA SER A 279 -44.05 42.22 22.44
C SER A 279 -43.20 42.43 21.18
N SER A 280 -42.65 41.34 20.62
CA SER A 280 -42.01 41.39 19.31
C SER A 280 -43.02 41.81 18.23
N ALA A 281 -42.54 42.60 17.27
CA ALA A 281 -43.28 42.99 16.07
C ALA A 281 -42.77 42.21 14.84
N GLU A 282 -43.28 42.51 13.65
CA GLU A 282 -43.04 41.71 12.43
C GLU A 282 -41.55 41.59 12.04
N GLU A 283 -40.71 42.54 12.42
CA GLU A 283 -39.27 42.53 12.14
C GLU A 283 -38.46 42.08 13.38
N GLN A 284 -37.40 41.31 13.15
CA GLN A 284 -36.51 40.76 14.18
C GLN A 284 -35.84 41.81 15.09
N ASN A 285 -35.82 43.06 14.63
CA ASN A 285 -35.24 44.23 15.31
C ASN A 285 -36.30 45.24 15.79
N SER A 286 -37.55 44.78 15.99
CA SER A 286 -38.67 45.64 16.33
C SER A 286 -39.49 45.13 17.53
N LEU A 287 -39.90 46.07 18.40
CA LEU A 287 -40.80 45.80 19.53
C LEU A 287 -42.01 46.73 19.46
N GLN A 288 -43.20 46.21 19.75
CA GLN A 288 -44.44 46.97 19.81
C GLN A 288 -44.94 47.10 21.24
N ALA A 289 -45.12 48.34 21.68
CA ALA A 289 -45.77 48.68 22.95
C ALA A 289 -47.26 48.96 22.70
N ARG A 290 -48.14 48.41 23.54
CA ARG A 290 -49.60 48.60 23.46
C ARG A 290 -50.16 48.92 24.83
N TRP A 291 -51.18 49.76 24.91
CA TRP A 291 -51.88 50.14 26.14
C TRP A 291 -53.34 50.51 25.87
N SER A 292 -54.19 50.39 26.90
CA SER A 292 -55.58 50.83 26.86
C SER A 292 -55.72 52.29 27.30
N ILE A 293 -56.51 53.04 26.54
CA ILE A 293 -56.71 54.48 26.72
C ILE A 293 -57.79 54.73 27.80
N PRO A 294 -57.48 55.48 28.88
CA PRO A 294 -58.42 55.76 29.96
C PRO A 294 -59.47 56.82 29.58
N VAL A 295 -60.61 56.79 30.28
CA VAL A 295 -61.72 57.75 30.09
C VAL A 295 -61.36 59.14 30.65
N GLY A 296 -61.50 60.20 29.85
CA GLY A 296 -61.18 61.57 30.25
C GLY A 296 -60.44 62.35 29.17
N HIS A 297 -60.30 63.67 29.37
CA HIS A 297 -59.54 64.51 28.45
C HIS A 297 -58.03 64.35 28.69
N ARG A 298 -57.26 64.28 27.60
CA ARG A 298 -55.80 64.15 27.61
C ARG A 298 -55.24 64.81 26.35
N ASP A 299 -54.05 65.38 26.48
CA ASP A 299 -53.39 66.06 25.36
C ASP A 299 -52.54 65.07 24.55
N PHE A 300 -51.73 64.27 25.25
CA PHE A 300 -50.84 63.26 24.64
C PHE A 300 -50.45 62.17 25.64
N CYS A 301 -49.94 61.06 25.10
CA CYS A 301 -49.31 59.98 25.83
C CYS A 301 -47.79 60.07 25.65
N LEU A 302 -47.03 60.04 26.75
CA LEU A 302 -45.57 59.99 26.70
C LEU A 302 -45.10 58.55 26.86
N VAL A 303 -44.32 58.06 25.89
CA VAL A 303 -43.79 56.69 25.85
C VAL A 303 -42.26 56.73 25.84
N THR A 304 -41.64 56.18 26.88
CA THR A 304 -40.18 56.09 27.02
C THR A 304 -39.71 54.65 26.87
N LEU A 305 -38.74 54.41 25.99
CA LEU A 305 -38.06 53.11 25.81
C LEU A 305 -36.65 53.18 26.42
N ARG A 306 -36.22 52.11 27.10
CA ARG A 306 -34.92 51.94 27.74
C ARG A 306 -34.33 50.57 27.34
N GLU A 307 -33.01 50.48 27.24
CA GLU A 307 -32.28 49.23 26.97
C GLU A 307 -31.86 48.57 28.29
N GLY A 308 -32.73 47.75 28.88
CA GLY A 308 -32.65 47.30 30.27
C GLY A 308 -33.53 48.13 31.23
N GLU A 309 -33.61 47.72 32.48
CA GLU A 309 -34.54 48.30 33.47
C GLU A 309 -34.03 49.62 34.07
N ASP A 310 -32.70 49.76 34.21
CA ASP A 310 -32.04 50.91 34.86
C ASP A 310 -31.29 51.85 33.89
N SER A 311 -31.42 51.63 32.59
CA SER A 311 -30.70 52.43 31.59
C SER A 311 -31.40 53.75 31.26
N VAL A 312 -30.60 54.67 30.70
CA VAL A 312 -31.05 55.99 30.23
C VAL A 312 -32.07 55.81 29.11
N PRO A 313 -33.13 56.64 29.03
CA PRO A 313 -34.12 56.54 27.96
C PRO A 313 -33.45 56.66 26.59
N ILE A 314 -33.56 55.62 25.77
CA ILE A 314 -33.02 55.58 24.41
C ILE A 314 -33.99 56.24 23.40
N ARG A 315 -35.30 56.18 23.67
CA ARG A 315 -36.32 56.87 22.88
C ARG A 315 -37.38 57.43 23.80
N ASN A 316 -37.80 58.66 23.54
CA ASN A 316 -38.88 59.32 24.26
C ASN A 316 -39.84 59.95 23.25
N ILE A 317 -41.02 59.35 23.10
CA ILE A 317 -41.96 59.63 22.02
C ILE A 317 -43.24 60.18 22.61
N SER A 318 -43.70 61.32 22.10
CA SER A 318 -45.05 61.83 22.37
C SER A 318 -46.02 61.28 21.32
N VAL A 319 -46.96 60.47 21.76
CA VAL A 319 -48.00 59.84 20.95
C VAL A 319 -49.32 60.59 21.20
N SER A 320 -50.13 60.77 20.17
CA SER A 320 -51.45 61.40 20.31
C SER A 320 -52.29 60.71 21.41
N GLY A 321 -53.09 61.47 22.16
CA GLY A 321 -53.92 60.96 23.25
C GLY A 321 -54.93 59.87 22.86
N ASP A 322 -55.21 59.73 21.56
CA ASP A 322 -56.13 58.72 21.00
C ASP A 322 -55.44 57.47 20.45
N ASN A 323 -54.11 57.41 20.41
CA ASN A 323 -53.39 56.25 19.88
C ASN A 323 -52.86 55.35 21.02
N GLY A 324 -53.27 54.09 21.02
CA GLY A 324 -52.99 53.09 22.08
C GLY A 324 -51.80 52.17 21.80
N HIS A 325 -50.96 52.49 20.81
CA HIS A 325 -49.78 51.67 20.48
C HIS A 325 -48.65 52.48 19.85
N VAL A 326 -47.42 51.96 19.97
CA VAL A 326 -46.24 52.47 19.27
C VAL A 326 -45.30 51.30 18.93
N THR A 327 -44.73 51.32 17.72
CA THR A 327 -43.72 50.33 17.31
C THR A 327 -42.34 50.99 17.27
N PHE A 328 -41.35 50.33 17.87
CA PHE A 328 -39.96 50.75 17.88
C PHE A 328 -39.15 49.91 16.89
N HIS A 329 -38.67 50.52 15.82
CA HIS A 329 -37.82 49.88 14.81
C HIS A 329 -36.33 50.17 15.04
N GLY A 330 -35.45 49.28 14.57
CA GLY A 330 -33.99 49.46 14.61
C GLY A 330 -33.38 49.23 15.98
N LEU A 331 -33.93 48.29 16.75
CA LEU A 331 -33.38 47.83 18.02
C LEU A 331 -32.27 46.81 17.79
N SER A 332 -31.36 46.66 18.75
CA SER A 332 -30.34 45.61 18.71
C SER A 332 -31.00 44.26 19.02
N SER A 333 -30.72 43.26 18.19
CA SER A 333 -31.19 41.87 18.36
C SER A 333 -30.59 41.25 19.63
N GLY A 334 -31.32 40.36 20.30
CA GLY A 334 -30.87 39.64 21.50
C GLY A 334 -30.70 40.49 22.77
N LYS A 335 -31.38 41.64 22.90
CA LYS A 335 -31.32 42.53 24.08
C LYS A 335 -32.69 42.73 24.74
N GLN A 336 -32.68 42.98 26.05
CA GLN A 336 -33.88 43.31 26.81
C GLN A 336 -34.17 44.82 26.74
N TYR A 337 -35.40 45.19 26.43
CA TYR A 337 -35.89 46.56 26.44
C TYR A 337 -37.05 46.72 27.40
N SER A 338 -37.11 47.85 28.12
CA SER A 338 -38.24 48.22 28.97
C SER A 338 -38.94 49.48 28.44
N VAL A 339 -40.28 49.47 28.45
CA VAL A 339 -41.11 50.59 28.01
C VAL A 339 -41.89 51.15 29.18
N GLN A 340 -42.03 52.47 29.25
CA GLN A 340 -42.80 53.19 30.27
C GLN A 340 -43.78 54.17 29.60
N VAL A 341 -45.06 54.13 30.00
CA VAL A 341 -46.16 54.93 29.41
C VAL A 341 -46.86 55.77 30.48
N MET A 342 -47.10 57.05 30.21
CA MET A 342 -47.86 57.97 31.09
C MET A 342 -48.76 58.95 30.31
N MET A 343 -49.93 59.32 30.87
CA MET A 343 -50.88 60.27 30.26
C MET A 343 -50.62 61.70 30.74
N VAL A 344 -50.81 62.69 29.86
CA VAL A 344 -50.64 64.12 30.18
C VAL A 344 -51.89 64.91 29.79
N ALA A 345 -52.37 65.78 30.68
CA ALA A 345 -53.44 66.75 30.43
C ALA A 345 -53.11 68.09 31.09
N GLY A 346 -52.93 69.13 30.29
CA GLY A 346 -52.41 70.43 30.71
C GLY A 346 -51.06 70.29 31.44
N PRO A 347 -50.87 70.94 32.60
CA PRO A 347 -49.63 70.84 33.37
C PRO A 347 -49.51 69.55 34.20
N TYR A 348 -50.52 68.67 34.19
CA TYR A 348 -50.59 67.51 35.08
C TYR A 348 -50.28 66.21 34.36
N ARG A 349 -49.54 65.32 35.04
CA ARG A 349 -49.13 64.00 34.54
C ARG A 349 -49.74 62.91 35.42
N ALA A 350 -50.21 61.84 34.80
CA ALA A 350 -50.65 60.64 35.50
C ALA A 350 -49.46 59.75 35.89
N SER A 351 -49.71 58.75 36.74
CA SER A 351 -48.71 57.74 37.10
C SER A 351 -48.29 56.89 35.90
N ALA A 352 -47.00 56.56 35.82
CA ALA A 352 -46.41 55.82 34.72
C ALA A 352 -46.43 54.30 34.97
N HIS A 353 -46.69 53.51 33.94
CA HIS A 353 -46.66 52.04 33.99
C HIS A 353 -45.54 51.48 33.10
N SER A 354 -44.82 50.45 33.56
CA SER A 354 -43.67 49.87 32.84
C SER A 354 -43.76 48.35 32.64
N THR A 355 -43.17 47.85 31.55
CA THR A 355 -43.03 46.41 31.24
C THR A 355 -41.79 46.18 30.36
N ALA A 356 -41.27 44.95 30.30
CA ALA A 356 -40.05 44.61 29.58
C ALA A 356 -40.18 43.35 28.69
N ALA A 357 -39.43 43.31 27.59
CA ALA A 357 -39.39 42.20 26.65
C ALA A 357 -38.02 42.10 25.96
N TRP A 358 -37.71 40.93 25.39
CA TRP A 358 -36.48 40.67 24.64
C TRP A 358 -36.70 40.78 23.13
N THR A 359 -35.71 41.28 22.39
CA THR A 359 -35.62 41.11 20.93
C THR A 359 -35.08 39.73 20.57
N GLU A 360 -35.50 39.18 19.43
CA GLU A 360 -35.02 37.86 18.98
C GLU A 360 -33.51 37.89 18.72
N PRO A 361 -32.75 36.85 19.10
CA PRO A 361 -31.31 36.78 18.86
C PRO A 361 -31.00 36.38 17.40
N LEU A 362 -29.87 36.85 16.87
CA LEU A 362 -29.40 36.52 15.51
C LEU A 362 -28.50 35.29 15.55
N ALA A 363 -28.61 34.42 14.54
CA ALA A 363 -27.71 33.27 14.39
C ALA A 363 -26.24 33.72 14.25
N PRO A 364 -25.28 32.99 14.81
CA PRO A 364 -23.86 33.37 14.74
C PRO A 364 -23.32 33.24 13.31
N SER A 365 -22.54 34.23 12.87
CA SER A 365 -21.90 34.27 11.55
C SER A 365 -20.49 33.65 11.58
N GLY A 366 -19.91 33.37 10.41
CA GLY A 366 -18.54 32.87 10.30
C GLY A 366 -18.30 31.48 10.92
N VAL A 367 -19.34 30.65 10.96
CA VAL A 367 -19.24 29.29 11.54
C VAL A 367 -18.30 28.43 10.71
N SER A 368 -17.25 27.92 11.36
CA SER A 368 -16.27 27.03 10.74
C SER A 368 -16.00 25.83 11.63
N LEU A 369 -15.73 24.69 11.01
CA LEU A 369 -15.38 23.44 11.68
C LEU A 369 -14.11 22.89 11.05
N SER A 370 -13.06 22.70 11.84
CA SER A 370 -11.76 22.25 11.36
C SER A 370 -11.16 21.18 12.25
N SER A 371 -10.62 20.12 11.65
CA SER A 371 -9.89 19.07 12.38
C SER A 371 -8.42 19.44 12.67
N GLN A 372 -7.87 20.46 12.00
CA GLN A 372 -6.47 20.90 12.17
C GLN A 372 -5.42 19.77 12.13
N GLY A 373 -5.67 18.68 11.40
CA GLY A 373 -4.76 17.53 11.36
C GLY A 373 -4.95 16.50 12.48
N ASN A 374 -5.90 16.70 13.40
CA ASN A 374 -6.10 15.82 14.55
C ASN A 374 -7.20 14.76 14.29
N PRO A 375 -6.92 13.48 14.55
CA PRO A 375 -7.88 12.39 14.37
C PRO A 375 -8.98 12.34 15.43
N TYR A 376 -8.78 12.92 16.62
CA TYR A 376 -9.69 12.78 17.75
C TYR A 376 -10.40 14.07 18.15
N SER A 377 -10.20 15.17 17.42
CA SER A 377 -10.79 16.45 17.75
C SER A 377 -11.25 17.28 16.56
N LEU A 378 -12.30 18.06 16.77
CA LEU A 378 -12.77 19.10 15.87
C LEU A 378 -12.85 20.42 16.64
N LEU A 379 -12.24 21.46 16.07
CA LEU A 379 -12.37 22.83 16.52
C LEU A 379 -13.53 23.48 15.77
N ALA A 380 -14.58 23.82 16.50
CA ALA A 380 -15.65 24.69 16.02
C ALA A 380 -15.32 26.13 16.40
N SER A 381 -15.51 27.07 15.47
CA SER A 381 -15.37 28.51 15.72
C SER A 381 -16.46 29.29 15.01
N TRP A 382 -16.83 30.43 15.57
CA TRP A 382 -17.85 31.33 15.05
C TRP A 382 -17.56 32.77 15.50
N GLU A 383 -18.17 33.73 14.84
CA GLU A 383 -18.10 35.14 15.24
C GLU A 383 -19.05 35.41 16.41
N GLU A 384 -18.68 36.37 17.26
CA GLU A 384 -19.49 36.71 18.43
C GLU A 384 -20.85 37.30 18.01
N ALA A 385 -21.93 36.69 18.48
CA ALA A 385 -23.30 37.13 18.26
C ALA A 385 -23.92 37.71 19.55
N MET A 386 -24.93 38.56 19.36
CA MET A 386 -25.61 39.27 20.44
C MET A 386 -26.68 38.38 21.08
N GLY A 387 -26.46 38.01 22.35
CA GLY A 387 -27.32 37.15 23.17
C GLY A 387 -26.64 36.79 24.50
N GLU A 388 -27.25 35.93 25.32
CA GLU A 388 -26.70 35.50 26.61
C GLU A 388 -25.72 34.32 26.51
N GLY A 389 -25.82 33.53 25.43
CA GLY A 389 -24.92 32.40 25.19
C GLY A 389 -25.23 31.63 23.90
N TYR A 390 -24.57 30.49 23.75
CA TYR A 390 -24.67 29.60 22.60
C TYR A 390 -25.07 28.19 23.03
N LEU A 391 -25.99 27.60 22.27
CA LEU A 391 -26.26 26.17 22.31
C LEU A 391 -25.54 25.52 21.13
N LEU A 392 -24.76 24.49 21.44
CA LEU A 392 -23.96 23.75 20.48
C LEU A 392 -24.40 22.30 20.49
N ALA A 393 -24.53 21.72 19.31
CA ALA A 393 -24.81 20.31 19.13
C ALA A 393 -23.81 19.75 18.11
N LEU A 394 -23.07 18.71 18.51
CA LEU A 394 -22.28 17.91 17.58
C LEU A 394 -22.95 16.55 17.39
N SER A 395 -23.31 16.24 16.14
CA SER A 395 -23.98 14.98 15.78
C SER A 395 -23.13 14.11 14.83
N LEU A 396 -23.19 12.80 15.08
CA LEU A 396 -22.63 11.76 14.22
C LEU A 396 -23.78 11.20 13.38
N ALA A 397 -23.76 11.41 12.05
CA ALA A 397 -24.72 10.86 11.08
C ALA A 397 -26.12 10.55 11.66
N GLU A 398 -26.84 11.62 11.98
CA GLU A 398 -28.23 11.66 12.49
C GLU A 398 -28.52 11.16 13.92
N HIS A 399 -27.62 10.47 14.66
CA HIS A 399 -28.07 9.72 15.87
C HIS A 399 -27.23 9.78 17.16
N SER A 400 -26.29 10.72 17.34
CA SER A 400 -25.72 10.95 18.68
C SER A 400 -25.32 12.40 18.90
N VAL A 401 -25.97 13.08 19.86
CA VAL A 401 -25.82 14.52 20.07
C VAL A 401 -24.99 14.79 21.34
N LYS A 402 -23.83 15.42 21.20
CA LYS A 402 -23.16 16.09 22.33
C LYS A 402 -23.68 17.53 22.40
N ASN A 403 -24.62 17.78 23.31
CA ASN A 403 -25.11 19.13 23.58
C ASN A 403 -24.18 19.85 24.55
N SER A 404 -23.81 21.08 24.24
CA SER A 404 -23.02 21.96 25.11
C SER A 404 -23.66 23.34 25.16
N SER A 405 -23.68 23.94 26.33
CA SER A 405 -24.14 25.32 26.53
C SER A 405 -22.95 26.18 26.93
N LEU A 406 -22.63 27.21 26.15
CA LEU A 406 -21.52 28.12 26.42
C LEU A 406 -22.04 29.52 26.71
N PRO A 407 -21.47 30.24 27.69
CA PRO A 407 -21.81 31.62 27.94
C PRO A 407 -21.30 32.53 26.81
N ARG A 408 -21.86 33.74 26.71
CA ARG A 408 -21.35 34.79 25.83
C ARG A 408 -19.86 35.07 26.09
N GLY A 409 -19.10 35.33 25.03
CA GLY A 409 -17.66 35.62 25.06
C GLY A 409 -16.78 34.45 24.57
N VAL A 410 -17.35 33.25 24.47
CA VAL A 410 -16.67 32.10 23.86
C VAL A 410 -17.02 32.03 22.37
N THR A 411 -16.00 32.15 21.51
CA THR A 411 -16.11 32.12 20.04
C THR A 411 -15.52 30.85 19.41
N SER A 412 -14.98 29.94 20.23
CA SER A 412 -14.48 28.65 19.76
C SER A 412 -14.62 27.58 20.82
N PHE A 413 -14.83 26.34 20.39
CA PHE A 413 -14.95 25.17 21.23
C PHE A 413 -14.35 23.94 20.56
N THR A 414 -13.51 23.20 21.29
CA THR A 414 -12.89 21.98 20.78
C THR A 414 -13.59 20.76 21.33
N TYR A 415 -14.20 19.97 20.45
CA TYR A 415 -14.71 18.66 20.81
C TYR A 415 -13.55 17.65 20.79
N GLN A 416 -13.30 16.97 21.91
CA GLN A 416 -12.29 15.92 22.03
C GLN A 416 -12.93 14.53 22.19
N GLY A 417 -12.12 13.49 21.96
CA GLY A 417 -12.57 12.09 22.05
C GLY A 417 -13.54 11.69 20.94
N LEU A 418 -13.37 12.26 19.74
CA LEU A 418 -14.13 11.90 18.55
C LEU A 418 -13.51 10.69 17.85
N HIS A 419 -14.33 9.94 17.12
CA HIS A 419 -13.88 8.85 16.25
C HIS A 419 -13.08 9.39 15.06
N PRO A 420 -11.87 8.86 14.77
CA PRO A 420 -11.08 9.22 13.61
C PRO A 420 -11.75 8.92 12.28
N GLY A 421 -11.39 9.70 11.26
CA GLY A 421 -11.89 9.53 9.89
C GLY A 421 -13.41 9.58 9.75
N THR A 422 -14.14 10.28 10.62
CA THR A 422 -15.61 10.28 10.62
C THR A 422 -16.18 11.67 10.35
N LEU A 423 -17.28 11.74 9.61
CA LEU A 423 -18.01 12.97 9.31
C LEU A 423 -18.92 13.36 10.48
N TYR A 424 -18.70 14.56 11.04
CA TYR A 424 -19.55 15.13 12.07
C TYR A 424 -20.29 16.36 11.54
N SER A 425 -21.53 16.53 11.96
CA SER A 425 -22.32 17.74 11.73
C SER A 425 -22.37 18.57 13.00
N PHE A 426 -22.03 19.85 12.88
CA PHE A 426 -22.00 20.82 13.97
C PHE A 426 -23.10 21.85 13.77
N GLU A 427 -23.94 22.01 14.79
CA GLU A 427 -25.00 23.00 14.84
C GLU A 427 -24.76 23.99 15.98
N VAL A 428 -24.95 25.27 15.71
CA VAL A 428 -24.85 26.33 16.71
C VAL A 428 -25.99 27.34 16.59
N SER A 429 -26.58 27.70 17.73
CA SER A 429 -27.64 28.71 17.86
C SER A 429 -27.37 29.62 19.05
N THR A 430 -27.79 30.88 18.95
CA THR A 430 -27.70 31.87 20.03
C THR A 430 -28.96 31.89 20.88
N VAL A 431 -28.81 32.10 22.18
CA VAL A 431 -29.90 32.16 23.16
C VAL A 431 -29.95 33.55 23.77
N ALA A 432 -31.15 34.14 23.89
CA ALA A 432 -31.40 35.37 24.62
C ALA A 432 -32.75 35.26 25.36
N GLY A 433 -32.73 35.09 26.68
CA GLY A 433 -33.93 34.79 27.46
C GLY A 433 -34.62 33.50 26.99
N PRO A 434 -35.94 33.51 26.71
CA PRO A 434 -36.67 32.34 26.21
C PRO A 434 -36.51 32.09 24.70
N TYR A 435 -35.79 32.96 23.97
CA TYR A 435 -35.70 32.90 22.52
C TYR A 435 -34.40 32.26 22.05
N THR A 436 -34.50 31.39 21.06
CA THR A 436 -33.38 30.75 20.35
C THR A 436 -33.39 31.14 18.89
N SER A 437 -32.24 31.52 18.34
CA SER A 437 -32.12 31.83 16.91
C SER A 437 -32.15 30.56 16.05
N SER A 438 -32.26 30.72 14.73
CA SER A 438 -32.07 29.63 13.76
C SER A 438 -30.66 29.03 13.88
N SER A 439 -30.54 27.71 13.84
CA SER A 439 -29.25 27.03 13.90
C SER A 439 -28.47 27.16 12.59
N GLN A 440 -27.15 27.33 12.70
CA GLN A 440 -26.21 27.20 11.58
C GLN A 440 -25.58 25.81 11.61
N CYS A 441 -25.69 25.06 10.50
CA CYS A 441 -25.21 23.69 10.39
C CYS A 441 -24.05 23.59 9.39
N ILE A 442 -22.92 23.02 9.82
CA ILE A 442 -21.76 22.72 8.97
C ILE A 442 -21.25 21.31 9.28
N SER A 443 -20.74 20.61 8.27
CA SER A 443 -20.16 19.27 8.44
C SER A 443 -18.68 19.24 8.09
N ASN A 444 -17.87 18.51 8.85
CA ASN A 444 -16.47 18.25 8.50
C ASN A 444 -15.99 16.89 9.06
N TRP A 445 -14.93 16.36 8.45
CA TRP A 445 -14.30 15.08 8.78
C TRP A 445 -13.19 15.25 9.84
N THR A 446 -13.11 14.32 10.79
CA THR A 446 -11.90 14.11 11.59
C THR A 446 -10.79 13.46 10.75
N TYR A 447 -9.51 13.70 11.09
CA TYR A 447 -8.41 13.12 10.33
C TYR A 447 -8.40 11.58 10.41
N PRO A 448 -8.15 10.86 9.31
CA PRO A 448 -8.08 9.40 9.34
C PRO A 448 -6.75 8.91 9.92
N LEU A 449 -6.80 7.75 10.59
CA LEU A 449 -5.60 7.04 11.05
C LEU A 449 -4.98 6.21 9.91
N PRO A 450 -3.64 6.01 9.90
CA PRO A 450 -2.98 5.20 8.89
C PRO A 450 -3.36 3.71 9.01
N PRO A 451 -3.36 2.96 7.88
CA PRO A 451 -3.63 1.53 7.88
C PRO A 451 -2.69 0.77 8.82
N VAL A 452 -3.24 -0.17 9.58
CA VAL A 452 -2.51 -0.90 10.62
C VAL A 452 -1.94 -2.19 10.05
N GLN A 453 -0.67 -2.49 10.34
CA GLN A 453 0.03 -3.69 9.87
C GLN A 453 -0.05 -3.87 8.35
N LEU A 454 0.31 -2.81 7.60
CA LEU A 454 0.53 -2.96 6.17
C LEU A 454 1.64 -3.99 5.94
N THR A 455 1.31 -5.05 5.23
CA THR A 455 2.22 -6.12 4.83
C THR A 455 2.15 -6.28 3.32
N LEU A 456 3.30 -6.63 2.74
CA LEU A 456 3.42 -6.95 1.33
C LEU A 456 4.01 -8.37 1.27
N SER A 457 3.37 -9.26 0.50
CA SER A 457 3.83 -10.63 0.38
C SER A 457 3.62 -11.16 -1.03
N SER A 458 4.62 -11.85 -1.59
CA SER A 458 4.46 -12.55 -2.87
C SER A 458 3.61 -13.81 -2.78
N ARG A 459 3.49 -14.42 -1.59
CA ARG A 459 2.81 -15.72 -1.37
C ARG A 459 3.24 -16.84 -2.35
N GLY A 460 4.46 -16.76 -2.87
CA GLY A 460 4.97 -17.72 -3.86
C GLY A 460 4.74 -17.33 -5.33
N HIS A 461 4.09 -16.19 -5.62
CA HIS A 461 3.84 -15.73 -6.98
C HIS A 461 4.99 -14.89 -7.53
N SER A 462 5.34 -15.13 -8.80
CA SER A 462 6.47 -14.49 -9.45
C SER A 462 6.15 -13.13 -10.06
N THR A 463 4.91 -12.88 -10.46
CA THR A 463 4.51 -11.64 -11.12
C THR A 463 3.51 -10.82 -10.33
N SER A 464 3.25 -11.20 -9.07
CA SER A 464 2.29 -10.48 -8.23
C SER A 464 2.72 -10.39 -6.77
N LEU A 465 2.27 -9.31 -6.12
CA LEU A 465 2.40 -9.08 -4.69
C LEU A 465 1.01 -8.83 -4.11
N GLN A 466 0.67 -9.50 -3.04
CA GLN A 466 -0.50 -9.17 -2.25
C GLN A 466 -0.12 -8.22 -1.13
N ALA A 467 -0.75 -7.06 -1.12
CA ALA A 467 -0.75 -6.16 0.01
C ALA A 467 -1.94 -6.48 0.92
N ALA A 468 -1.72 -6.52 2.22
CA ALA A 468 -2.77 -6.74 3.22
C ALA A 468 -2.58 -5.81 4.42
N TRP A 469 -3.67 -5.29 4.96
CA TRP A 469 -3.68 -4.38 6.10
C TRP A 469 -4.96 -4.59 6.92
N ARG A 470 -4.93 -4.12 8.16
CA ARG A 470 -6.14 -3.98 8.98
C ARG A 470 -6.67 -2.56 8.86
N ALA A 471 -8.00 -2.44 8.83
CA ALA A 471 -8.66 -1.14 8.79
C ALA A 471 -8.30 -0.33 10.05
N ALA A 472 -7.94 0.94 9.85
CA ALA A 472 -7.37 1.79 10.90
C ALA A 472 -8.40 2.32 11.91
N SER A 473 -9.66 2.43 11.51
CA SER A 473 -10.83 2.81 12.32
C SER A 473 -12.05 2.90 11.40
N SER A 474 -13.23 2.64 11.94
CA SER A 474 -14.50 2.87 11.24
C SER A 474 -14.62 4.34 10.82
N GLY A 475 -14.99 4.60 9.56
CA GLY A 475 -15.21 5.96 9.02
C GLY A 475 -14.39 6.29 7.76
N SER A 476 -13.27 5.61 7.54
CA SER A 476 -12.44 5.82 6.34
C SER A 476 -13.25 5.54 5.07
N THR A 477 -13.17 6.42 4.07
CA THR A 477 -13.88 6.30 2.78
C THR A 477 -13.13 5.43 1.77
N GLY A 478 -11.86 5.08 2.05
CA GLY A 478 -11.06 4.17 1.24
C GLY A 478 -9.57 4.28 1.52
N TYR A 479 -8.78 3.68 0.65
CA TYR A 479 -7.33 3.62 0.76
C TYR A 479 -6.68 4.00 -0.57
N VAL A 480 -5.63 4.82 -0.50
CA VAL A 480 -4.84 5.22 -1.66
C VAL A 480 -3.37 4.94 -1.40
N GLY A 481 -2.68 4.44 -2.40
CA GLY A 481 -1.27 4.14 -2.31
C GLY A 481 -0.55 4.21 -3.65
N THR A 482 0.77 4.10 -3.55
CA THR A 482 1.69 4.16 -4.68
C THR A 482 2.69 3.03 -4.55
N LEU A 483 2.87 2.31 -5.66
CA LEU A 483 3.84 1.23 -5.76
C LEU A 483 5.08 1.72 -6.50
N TRP A 484 6.24 1.50 -5.90
CA TRP A 484 7.54 1.89 -6.43
C TRP A 484 8.48 0.68 -6.47
N GLU A 485 9.41 0.67 -7.43
CA GLU A 485 10.56 -0.22 -7.39
C GLU A 485 11.56 0.27 -6.34
N THR A 486 11.90 -0.58 -5.35
CA THR A 486 12.65 -0.14 -4.17
C THR A 486 14.06 0.34 -4.50
N LYS A 487 14.78 -0.36 -5.37
CA LYS A 487 16.18 -0.03 -5.70
C LYS A 487 16.31 1.14 -6.67
N SER A 488 15.50 1.16 -7.72
CA SER A 488 15.56 2.19 -8.78
C SER A 488 14.76 3.45 -8.44
N GLN A 489 13.90 3.40 -7.41
CA GLN A 489 12.95 4.45 -7.06
C GLN A 489 12.03 4.82 -8.25
N LYS A 490 11.81 3.87 -9.16
CA LYS A 490 10.94 4.06 -10.32
C LYS A 490 9.49 3.87 -9.91
N TRP A 491 8.64 4.82 -10.27
CA TRP A 491 7.19 4.69 -10.13
C TRP A 491 6.65 3.54 -11.01
N VAL A 492 5.78 2.71 -10.43
CA VAL A 492 5.14 1.58 -11.13
C VAL A 492 3.67 1.88 -11.41
N ARG A 493 2.87 2.09 -10.35
CA ARG A 493 1.43 2.36 -10.46
C ARG A 493 0.83 2.94 -9.18
N ASN A 494 -0.34 3.55 -9.32
CA ASN A 494 -1.19 3.96 -8.20
C ASN A 494 -2.19 2.85 -7.85
N VAL A 495 -2.56 2.78 -6.57
CA VAL A 495 -3.49 1.83 -5.98
C VAL A 495 -4.59 2.62 -5.28
N THR A 496 -5.83 2.40 -5.67
CA THR A 496 -7.00 3.04 -5.04
C THR A 496 -8.04 1.96 -4.81
N VAL A 497 -8.41 1.74 -3.54
CA VAL A 497 -9.39 0.72 -3.14
C VAL A 497 -10.42 1.29 -2.17
N GLY A 498 -11.61 0.70 -2.15
CA GLY A 498 -12.71 1.12 -1.28
C GLY A 498 -12.45 0.84 0.20
N ASN A 499 -13.34 1.32 1.06
CA ASN A 499 -13.28 1.13 2.52
C ASN A 499 -13.40 -0.35 2.95
N ASP A 500 -14.13 -1.17 2.20
CA ASP A 500 -14.34 -2.60 2.51
C ASP A 500 -13.12 -3.48 2.20
N TRP A 501 -12.12 -2.93 1.51
CA TRP A 501 -10.94 -3.68 1.09
C TRP A 501 -9.89 -3.70 2.20
N THR A 502 -9.46 -4.91 2.57
CA THR A 502 -8.37 -5.16 3.54
C THR A 502 -7.13 -5.78 2.90
N ASN A 503 -7.21 -6.10 1.60
CA ASN A 503 -6.08 -6.58 0.82
C ASN A 503 -6.27 -6.22 -0.65
N VAL A 504 -5.19 -6.17 -1.42
CA VAL A 504 -5.21 -6.00 -2.88
C VAL A 504 -4.04 -6.75 -3.50
N THR A 505 -4.28 -7.38 -4.65
CA THR A 505 -3.24 -8.03 -5.45
C THR A 505 -2.74 -7.07 -6.54
N LEU A 506 -1.43 -6.92 -6.60
CA LEU A 506 -0.71 -6.11 -7.57
C LEU A 506 -0.10 -7.07 -8.58
N GLU A 507 -0.63 -7.09 -9.80
CA GLU A 507 -0.19 -7.98 -10.89
C GLU A 507 0.74 -7.26 -11.87
N ASP A 508 1.24 -8.02 -12.87
CA ASP A 508 2.16 -7.57 -13.92
C ASP A 508 3.50 -7.02 -13.41
N LEU A 509 3.99 -7.58 -12.30
CA LEU A 509 5.29 -7.23 -11.73
C LEU A 509 6.42 -8.09 -12.30
N VAL A 510 7.62 -7.52 -12.34
CA VAL A 510 8.84 -8.23 -12.75
C VAL A 510 9.25 -9.23 -11.66
N PRO A 511 9.47 -10.53 -11.99
CA PRO A 511 9.94 -11.54 -11.04
C PRO A 511 11.28 -11.23 -10.38
N GLY A 512 11.42 -11.65 -9.13
CA GLY A 512 12.65 -11.45 -8.35
C GLY A 512 13.00 -9.98 -8.09
N ARG A 513 12.09 -9.03 -8.35
CA ARG A 513 12.29 -7.60 -8.08
C ARG A 513 11.65 -7.19 -6.75
N GLN A 514 12.30 -6.27 -6.05
CA GLN A 514 11.84 -5.68 -4.80
C GLN A 514 10.95 -4.45 -5.07
N TYR A 515 9.79 -4.41 -4.42
CA TYR A 515 8.85 -3.30 -4.49
C TYR A 515 8.49 -2.78 -3.10
N THR A 516 8.25 -1.47 -3.02
CA THR A 516 7.77 -0.79 -1.83
C THR A 516 6.39 -0.21 -2.13
N LEU A 517 5.40 -0.59 -1.34
CA LEU A 517 4.06 -0.02 -1.38
C LEU A 517 3.93 0.98 -0.24
N GLU A 518 3.56 2.20 -0.58
CA GLU A 518 3.17 3.23 0.39
C GLU A 518 1.67 3.43 0.31
N MET A 519 0.98 3.39 1.46
CA MET A 519 -0.46 3.40 1.50
C MET A 519 -0.98 4.29 2.63
N ALA A 520 -2.01 5.08 2.35
CA ALA A 520 -2.68 5.99 3.26
C ALA A 520 -4.18 5.77 3.24
N ALA A 521 -4.82 5.96 4.39
CA ALA A 521 -6.27 5.97 4.51
C ALA A 521 -6.83 7.32 4.10
N MET A 522 -8.02 7.30 3.48
CA MET A 522 -8.78 8.47 3.06
C MET A 522 -10.02 8.61 3.94
N ALA A 523 -10.35 9.84 4.35
CA ALA A 523 -11.65 10.20 4.90
C ALA A 523 -12.07 11.56 4.33
N GLY A 524 -12.96 11.53 3.33
CA GLY A 524 -13.28 12.71 2.53
C GLY A 524 -12.03 13.24 1.80
N PRO A 525 -11.69 14.55 1.92
CA PRO A 525 -10.50 15.12 1.29
C PRO A 525 -9.19 14.85 2.05
N TYR A 526 -9.25 14.31 3.27
CA TYR A 526 -8.08 14.17 4.13
C TYR A 526 -7.35 12.83 3.93
N ARG A 527 -6.02 12.90 3.93
CA ARG A 527 -5.09 11.76 3.84
C ARG A 527 -4.39 11.54 5.17
N SER A 528 -4.34 10.28 5.62
CA SER A 528 -3.49 9.90 6.76
C SER A 528 -2.00 9.98 6.40
N PRO A 529 -1.09 9.95 7.37
CA PRO A 529 0.31 9.60 7.12
C PRO A 529 0.41 8.28 6.32
N VAL A 530 1.40 8.18 5.45
CA VAL A 530 1.65 6.96 4.68
C VAL A 530 2.26 5.89 5.55
N GLN A 531 1.82 4.65 5.38
CA GLN A 531 2.52 3.47 5.88
C GLN A 531 3.19 2.75 4.72
N SER A 532 4.40 2.23 4.95
CA SER A 532 5.16 1.52 3.91
C SER A 532 5.37 0.05 4.25
N ALA A 533 5.31 -0.79 3.21
CA ALA A 533 5.67 -2.19 3.26
C ALA A 533 6.52 -2.54 2.05
N THR A 534 7.56 -3.34 2.25
CA THR A 534 8.50 -3.72 1.19
C THR A 534 8.63 -5.23 1.15
N ASP A 535 8.54 -5.80 -0.04
CA ASP A 535 8.80 -7.22 -0.27
C ASP A 535 9.25 -7.48 -1.72
N TRP A 536 9.73 -8.70 -1.97
CA TRP A 536 10.19 -9.16 -3.26
C TRP A 536 9.13 -10.04 -3.93
N THR A 537 9.00 -9.90 -5.25
CA THR A 537 8.31 -10.92 -6.07
C THR A 537 9.12 -12.21 -6.09
N TYR A 538 8.44 -13.36 -6.22
CA TYR A 538 9.14 -14.64 -6.23
C TYR A 538 9.99 -14.80 -7.51
N PRO A 539 11.25 -15.26 -7.42
CA PRO A 539 12.05 -15.51 -8.62
C PRO A 539 11.49 -16.68 -9.42
N LEU A 540 11.59 -16.61 -10.75
CA LEU A 540 11.31 -17.76 -11.60
C LEU A 540 12.49 -18.74 -11.58
N ALA A 541 12.17 -20.03 -11.62
CA ALA A 541 13.19 -21.06 -11.73
C ALA A 541 13.89 -20.93 -13.10
N PRO A 542 15.21 -21.23 -13.18
CA PRO A 542 15.90 -21.25 -14.46
C PRO A 542 15.34 -22.37 -15.33
N VAL A 543 15.09 -22.05 -16.60
CA VAL A 543 14.62 -22.99 -17.61
C VAL A 543 15.80 -23.60 -18.38
N ASP A 544 15.55 -24.75 -19.00
CA ASP A 544 16.53 -25.50 -19.81
C ASP A 544 17.87 -25.74 -19.11
N VAL A 545 17.79 -26.07 -17.82
CA VAL A 545 18.97 -26.52 -17.07
C VAL A 545 19.41 -27.85 -17.66
N THR A 546 20.60 -27.84 -18.24
CA THR A 546 21.23 -28.99 -18.84
C THR A 546 22.57 -29.27 -18.17
N LEU A 547 22.87 -30.55 -18.01
CA LEU A 547 24.16 -31.03 -17.56
C LEU A 547 24.73 -31.87 -18.67
N THR A 548 25.93 -31.54 -19.14
CA THR A 548 26.54 -32.17 -20.30
C THR A 548 27.96 -32.59 -20.00
N ASN A 549 28.42 -33.62 -20.71
CA ASN A 549 29.80 -34.08 -20.63
C ASN A 549 30.50 -34.02 -21.99
N THR A 550 31.61 -33.30 -22.06
CA THR A 550 32.47 -33.19 -23.25
C THR A 550 33.56 -34.27 -23.31
N ARG A 551 33.18 -35.54 -23.11
CA ARG A 551 34.10 -36.71 -23.04
C ARG A 551 35.18 -36.63 -21.95
N ARG A 552 34.85 -36.00 -20.81
CA ARG A 552 35.77 -35.85 -19.67
C ARG A 552 35.38 -36.77 -18.52
N PRO A 553 36.32 -37.53 -17.94
CA PRO A 553 36.04 -38.42 -16.82
C PRO A 553 35.90 -37.68 -15.48
N LEU A 554 36.48 -36.48 -15.35
CA LEU A 554 36.56 -35.75 -14.08
C LEU A 554 35.75 -34.44 -14.05
N GLY A 555 34.89 -34.19 -15.04
CA GLY A 555 34.15 -32.95 -15.09
C GLY A 555 32.86 -33.00 -15.89
N LEU A 556 31.95 -32.10 -15.52
CA LEU A 556 30.64 -31.89 -16.13
C LEU A 556 30.40 -30.40 -16.29
N SER A 557 29.80 -30.01 -17.42
CA SER A 557 29.46 -28.63 -17.72
C SER A 557 27.96 -28.43 -17.65
N ALA A 558 27.56 -27.53 -16.76
CA ALA A 558 26.19 -27.10 -16.56
C ALA A 558 25.90 -25.86 -17.39
N PHE A 559 24.73 -25.82 -18.01
CA PHE A 559 24.21 -24.68 -18.77
C PHE A 559 22.76 -24.44 -18.39
N TRP A 560 22.36 -23.17 -18.39
CA TRP A 560 20.98 -22.77 -18.17
C TRP A 560 20.71 -21.45 -18.89
N GLU A 561 19.46 -21.19 -19.23
CA GLU A 561 19.10 -19.92 -19.85
C GLU A 561 19.10 -18.76 -18.84
N LYS A 562 19.14 -17.53 -19.38
CA LYS A 562 18.97 -16.33 -18.57
C LYS A 562 17.60 -16.37 -17.89
N ALA A 563 17.60 -16.43 -16.56
CA ALA A 563 16.36 -16.39 -15.79
C ALA A 563 15.61 -15.06 -16.03
N ALA A 564 14.29 -15.15 -16.15
CA ALA A 564 13.43 -13.99 -16.35
C ALA A 564 13.28 -13.19 -15.05
N GLY A 565 13.43 -11.87 -15.16
CA GLY A 565 13.37 -10.95 -14.03
C GLY A 565 14.74 -10.61 -13.44
N ASP A 566 14.74 -10.14 -12.19
CA ASP A 566 15.93 -9.73 -11.47
C ASP A 566 16.48 -10.89 -10.64
N VAL A 567 17.77 -11.18 -10.82
CA VAL A 567 18.48 -12.23 -10.10
C VAL A 567 19.65 -11.61 -9.36
N ASP A 568 19.84 -12.00 -8.10
CA ASP A 568 21.01 -11.59 -7.34
C ASP A 568 22.15 -12.62 -7.54
N GLN A 569 21.86 -13.92 -7.50
CA GLN A 569 22.84 -15.00 -7.69
C GLN A 569 22.17 -16.35 -8.03
N PHE A 570 22.95 -17.27 -8.60
CA PHE A 570 22.53 -18.67 -8.77
C PHE A 570 23.30 -19.58 -7.82
N HIS A 571 22.59 -20.49 -7.16
CA HIS A 571 23.17 -21.53 -6.32
C HIS A 571 23.03 -22.89 -7.00
N LEU A 572 24.17 -23.50 -7.32
CA LEU A 572 24.24 -24.79 -7.97
C LEU A 572 24.57 -25.86 -6.92
N GLN A 573 23.72 -26.89 -6.85
CA GLN A 573 23.93 -28.06 -6.01
C GLN A 573 24.13 -29.27 -6.92
N LEU A 574 25.35 -29.78 -6.97
CA LEU A 574 25.69 -31.01 -7.67
C LEU A 574 25.94 -32.11 -6.64
N TYR A 575 25.22 -33.23 -6.76
CA TYR A 575 25.40 -34.36 -5.86
C TYR A 575 25.28 -35.69 -6.60
N SER A 576 25.76 -36.76 -5.97
CA SER A 576 25.62 -38.12 -6.47
C SER A 576 24.91 -38.98 -5.43
N LYS A 577 24.14 -39.99 -5.86
CA LYS A 577 23.53 -40.96 -4.94
C LYS A 577 24.53 -41.97 -4.39
N SER A 578 25.62 -42.23 -5.12
CA SER A 578 26.64 -43.23 -4.72
C SER A 578 27.77 -42.64 -3.87
N HIS A 579 27.89 -41.31 -3.81
CA HIS A 579 28.93 -40.62 -3.04
C HIS A 579 28.30 -39.50 -2.23
N ALA A 580 28.61 -39.43 -0.95
CA ALA A 580 28.10 -38.38 -0.04
C ALA A 580 28.65 -36.97 -0.35
N ALA A 581 29.56 -36.84 -1.33
CA ALA A 581 30.16 -35.56 -1.69
C ALA A 581 29.20 -34.72 -2.55
N GLN A 582 28.60 -33.72 -1.92
CA GLN A 582 27.84 -32.67 -2.58
C GLN A 582 28.74 -31.45 -2.84
N ARG A 583 28.67 -30.88 -4.04
CA ARG A 583 29.33 -29.62 -4.42
C ARG A 583 28.28 -28.53 -4.51
N ASN A 584 28.45 -27.50 -3.68
CA ASN A 584 27.60 -26.32 -3.66
C ASN A 584 28.42 -25.12 -4.11
N ILE A 585 28.00 -24.47 -5.19
CA ILE A 585 28.70 -23.32 -5.77
C ILE A 585 27.68 -22.20 -5.93
N SER A 586 28.06 -20.98 -5.57
CA SER A 586 27.30 -19.78 -5.89
C SER A 586 27.99 -19.01 -7.00
N VAL A 587 27.25 -18.62 -8.02
CA VAL A 587 27.74 -17.81 -9.15
C VAL A 587 26.93 -16.53 -9.28
N GLY A 588 27.55 -15.53 -9.88
CA GLY A 588 26.93 -14.21 -10.06
C GLY A 588 25.71 -14.25 -11.00
N PRO A 589 24.95 -13.14 -11.06
CA PRO A 589 23.66 -13.08 -11.77
C PRO A 589 23.78 -13.10 -13.29
N ASN A 590 24.98 -12.83 -13.83
CA ASN A 590 25.23 -12.84 -15.28
C ASN A 590 25.85 -14.16 -15.78
N THR A 591 26.04 -15.13 -14.89
CA THR A 591 26.63 -16.43 -15.22
C THR A 591 25.54 -17.40 -15.68
N HIS A 592 25.72 -17.99 -16.85
CA HIS A 592 24.77 -18.94 -17.48
C HIS A 592 25.40 -20.32 -17.74
N ASN A 593 26.66 -20.50 -17.36
CA ASN A 593 27.38 -21.75 -17.48
C ASN A 593 28.33 -21.95 -16.29
N PHE A 594 28.57 -23.21 -15.94
CA PHE A 594 29.58 -23.54 -14.92
C PHE A 594 30.13 -24.95 -15.17
N THR A 595 31.44 -25.12 -15.04
CA THR A 595 32.07 -26.43 -15.19
C THR A 595 32.55 -26.94 -13.84
N PHE A 596 32.00 -28.07 -13.42
CA PHE A 596 32.44 -28.81 -12.24
C PHE A 596 33.66 -29.66 -12.61
N LEU A 597 34.72 -29.56 -11.81
CA LEU A 597 35.96 -30.31 -11.97
C LEU A 597 36.25 -31.16 -10.72
N GLY A 598 37.10 -32.17 -10.86
CA GLY A 598 37.47 -33.07 -9.76
C GLY A 598 36.32 -33.98 -9.33
N LEU A 599 35.45 -34.37 -10.28
CA LEU A 599 34.39 -35.34 -10.06
C LEU A 599 34.92 -36.77 -10.19
N SER A 600 34.18 -37.73 -9.63
CA SER A 600 34.51 -39.14 -9.73
C SER A 600 34.14 -39.68 -11.13
N PRO A 601 35.02 -40.42 -11.82
CA PRO A 601 34.72 -41.05 -13.11
C PRO A 601 33.54 -42.04 -13.06
N GLY A 602 32.85 -42.19 -14.19
CA GLY A 602 31.72 -43.12 -14.40
C GLY A 602 30.60 -43.07 -13.36
N THR A 603 30.38 -41.90 -12.78
CA THR A 603 29.41 -41.65 -11.72
C THR A 603 28.29 -40.75 -12.24
N GLN A 604 27.05 -41.10 -11.88
CA GLN A 604 25.89 -40.26 -12.18
C GLN A 604 25.81 -39.11 -11.18
N TYR A 605 25.66 -37.90 -11.71
CA TYR A 605 25.41 -36.69 -10.92
C TYR A 605 24.05 -36.09 -11.23
N PHE A 606 23.51 -35.39 -10.24
CA PHE A 606 22.26 -34.65 -10.27
C PHE A 606 22.58 -33.20 -9.95
N LEU A 607 22.25 -32.30 -10.87
CA LEU A 607 22.40 -30.87 -10.72
C LEU A 607 21.04 -30.24 -10.43
N LYS A 608 21.00 -29.40 -9.40
CA LYS A 608 19.89 -28.49 -9.13
C LYS A 608 20.41 -27.06 -9.14
N VAL A 609 19.91 -26.24 -10.05
CA VAL A 609 20.21 -24.81 -10.10
C VAL A 609 19.08 -24.05 -9.42
N THR A 610 19.40 -23.23 -8.44
CA THR A 610 18.45 -22.43 -7.67
C THR A 610 18.75 -20.95 -7.86
N VAL A 611 17.75 -20.18 -8.32
CA VAL A 611 17.81 -18.72 -8.40
C VAL A 611 17.55 -18.13 -7.02
N LEU A 612 18.30 -17.10 -6.66
CA LEU A 612 18.13 -16.32 -5.44
C LEU A 612 17.88 -14.86 -5.80
N SER A 613 16.80 -14.31 -5.26
CA SER A 613 16.46 -12.88 -5.33
C SER A 613 15.95 -12.45 -3.95
N GLY A 614 16.76 -11.70 -3.22
CA GLY A 614 16.53 -11.40 -1.81
C GLY A 614 16.41 -12.68 -0.94
N PRO A 615 15.35 -12.82 -0.12
CA PRO A 615 15.14 -13.99 0.73
C PRO A 615 14.54 -15.19 0.00
N TYR A 616 14.03 -14.99 -1.23
CA TYR A 616 13.30 -16.00 -1.97
C TYR A 616 14.21 -16.82 -2.87
N ARG A 617 13.85 -18.10 -2.99
CA ARG A 617 14.60 -19.08 -3.77
C ARG A 617 13.66 -19.89 -4.63
N SER A 618 14.04 -20.11 -5.89
CA SER A 618 13.28 -20.94 -6.81
C SER A 618 14.21 -21.89 -7.54
N SER A 619 13.87 -23.17 -7.53
CA SER A 619 14.75 -24.22 -8.00
C SER A 619 14.25 -24.85 -9.28
N SER A 620 15.17 -25.11 -10.20
CA SER A 620 14.95 -25.93 -11.39
C SER A 620 14.68 -27.39 -11.06
N HIS A 621 14.16 -28.11 -12.05
CA HIS A 621 14.19 -29.58 -12.07
C HIS A 621 15.64 -30.09 -12.11
N PHE A 622 15.83 -31.34 -11.67
CA PHE A 622 17.16 -31.94 -11.68
C PHE A 622 17.60 -32.26 -13.12
N ALA A 623 18.72 -31.68 -13.54
CA ALA A 623 19.46 -32.18 -14.70
C ALA A 623 20.38 -33.32 -14.25
N THR A 624 20.48 -34.37 -15.05
CA THR A 624 21.32 -35.53 -14.73
C THR A 624 22.21 -35.90 -15.91
N GLU A 625 23.44 -36.25 -15.59
CA GLU A 625 24.43 -36.71 -16.56
C GLU A 625 25.47 -37.60 -15.87
N TRP A 626 26.09 -38.46 -16.64
CA TRP A 626 27.17 -39.36 -16.21
C TRP A 626 28.54 -38.76 -16.54
N THR A 627 29.50 -38.90 -15.63
CA THR A 627 30.91 -38.71 -15.99
C THR A 627 31.38 -39.86 -16.90
N TYR A 628 32.29 -39.60 -17.82
CA TYR A 628 32.89 -40.69 -18.60
C TYR A 628 33.64 -41.65 -17.68
N PRO A 629 33.58 -42.98 -17.90
CA PRO A 629 34.43 -43.92 -17.19
C PRO A 629 35.90 -43.72 -17.62
N LEU A 630 36.84 -44.18 -16.79
CA LEU A 630 38.24 -44.21 -17.21
C LEU A 630 38.48 -45.38 -18.17
N SER A 631 39.34 -45.13 -19.16
CA SER A 631 39.87 -46.20 -20.00
C SER A 631 40.74 -47.12 -19.15
N LEU A 632 40.58 -48.43 -19.33
CA LEU A 632 41.37 -49.42 -18.62
C LEU A 632 42.81 -49.41 -19.13
N ALA A 633 43.75 -49.40 -18.19
CA ALA A 633 45.17 -49.39 -18.46
C ALA A 633 45.76 -50.80 -18.35
N ASN A 634 46.94 -50.98 -18.94
CA ASN A 634 47.72 -52.22 -18.84
C ASN A 634 46.97 -53.50 -19.27
N VAL A 635 46.13 -53.41 -20.32
CA VAL A 635 45.54 -54.59 -20.95
C VAL A 635 46.65 -55.44 -21.55
N SER A 636 46.79 -56.66 -21.06
CA SER A 636 47.76 -57.64 -21.53
C SER A 636 47.04 -58.90 -21.99
N VAL A 637 47.54 -59.51 -23.07
CA VAL A 637 47.00 -60.73 -23.64
C VAL A 637 48.15 -61.72 -23.76
N GLN A 638 47.99 -62.88 -23.11
CA GLN A 638 48.95 -63.96 -23.14
C GLN A 638 48.26 -65.25 -23.59
N PRO A 639 48.98 -66.22 -24.17
CA PRO A 639 48.43 -67.54 -24.41
C PRO A 639 47.97 -68.18 -23.09
N GLY A 640 46.82 -68.84 -23.12
CA GLY A 640 46.31 -69.59 -21.98
C GLY A 640 47.06 -70.90 -21.75
N GLN A 641 46.56 -71.72 -20.83
CA GLN A 641 47.14 -73.03 -20.52
C GLN A 641 46.94 -74.01 -21.68
N ARG A 642 45.85 -73.87 -22.45
CA ARG A 642 45.57 -74.69 -23.64
C ARG A 642 45.85 -73.91 -24.94
N PRO A 643 46.23 -74.59 -26.05
CA PRO A 643 46.45 -73.94 -27.35
C PRO A 643 45.25 -73.20 -27.94
N GLN A 644 44.05 -73.40 -27.41
CA GLN A 644 42.79 -72.78 -27.84
C GLN A 644 42.33 -71.66 -26.89
N GLU A 645 43.21 -71.20 -26.00
CA GLU A 645 42.89 -70.23 -24.96
C GLU A 645 43.75 -68.98 -25.06
N LEU A 646 43.14 -67.85 -24.72
CA LEU A 646 43.85 -66.59 -24.45
C LEU A 646 43.51 -66.11 -23.05
N HIS A 647 44.54 -65.82 -22.27
CA HIS A 647 44.44 -65.17 -20.98
C HIS A 647 44.52 -63.65 -21.17
N VAL A 648 43.46 -62.93 -20.80
CA VAL A 648 43.39 -61.48 -20.87
C VAL A 648 43.38 -60.92 -19.45
N SER A 649 44.24 -59.95 -19.16
CA SER A 649 44.25 -59.25 -17.86
C SER A 649 44.40 -57.74 -18.02
N TRP A 650 43.90 -56.98 -17.05
CA TRP A 650 43.92 -55.52 -17.05
C TRP A 650 43.98 -54.96 -15.64
N VAL A 651 44.30 -53.67 -15.52
CA VAL A 651 44.27 -52.95 -14.24
C VAL A 651 43.00 -52.12 -14.15
N GLU A 652 42.21 -52.34 -13.11
CA GLU A 652 40.99 -51.58 -12.84
C GLU A 652 41.36 -50.13 -12.47
N SER A 653 41.09 -49.19 -13.37
CA SER A 653 41.35 -47.76 -13.18
C SER A 653 40.18 -47.00 -12.53
N GLY A 654 39.04 -47.66 -12.28
CA GLY A 654 37.89 -47.13 -11.57
C GLY A 654 36.89 -46.37 -12.45
N GLY A 655 35.63 -46.31 -12.00
CA GLY A 655 34.53 -45.60 -12.66
C GLY A 655 33.68 -46.44 -13.61
N GLY A 656 34.19 -47.49 -14.23
CA GLY A 656 33.34 -48.43 -15.00
C GLY A 656 32.40 -49.22 -14.08
N ARG A 657 31.13 -49.39 -14.47
CA ARG A 657 30.21 -50.32 -13.78
C ARG A 657 30.22 -51.71 -14.42
N ASP A 658 30.25 -51.73 -15.75
CA ASP A 658 30.31 -52.95 -16.55
C ASP A 658 31.39 -52.77 -17.62
N HIS A 659 32.11 -53.85 -17.88
CA HIS A 659 33.14 -53.92 -18.92
C HIS A 659 32.70 -54.93 -19.98
N LEU A 660 32.90 -54.60 -21.24
CA LEU A 660 32.65 -55.52 -22.36
C LEU A 660 33.98 -55.86 -23.01
N VAL A 661 34.42 -57.11 -22.86
CA VAL A 661 35.61 -57.63 -23.54
C VAL A 661 35.21 -58.05 -24.94
N GLN A 662 35.69 -57.31 -25.94
CA GLN A 662 35.46 -57.57 -27.35
C GLN A 662 36.69 -58.26 -27.94
N LEU A 663 36.49 -59.50 -28.38
CA LEU A 663 37.49 -60.31 -29.05
C LEU A 663 37.21 -60.31 -30.55
N SER A 664 38.22 -59.96 -31.34
CA SER A 664 38.17 -59.95 -32.79
C SER A 664 39.38 -60.65 -33.41
N VAL A 665 39.19 -61.20 -34.59
CA VAL A 665 40.29 -61.77 -35.38
C VAL A 665 41.17 -60.63 -35.90
N ALA A 666 42.49 -60.71 -35.70
CA ALA A 666 43.36 -59.57 -35.98
C ALA A 666 43.43 -59.20 -37.47
N GLU A 667 43.36 -60.16 -38.38
CA GLU A 667 43.44 -59.89 -39.83
C GLU A 667 42.12 -59.35 -40.41
N SER A 668 40.99 -59.93 -40.03
CA SER A 668 39.67 -59.59 -40.60
C SER A 668 38.89 -58.55 -39.81
N LEU A 669 39.32 -58.22 -38.59
CA LEU A 669 38.60 -57.38 -37.62
C LEU A 669 37.19 -57.89 -37.29
N SER A 670 36.88 -59.14 -37.64
CA SER A 670 35.58 -59.76 -37.33
C SER A 670 35.49 -60.01 -35.84
N ILE A 671 34.43 -59.50 -35.22
CA ILE A 671 34.13 -59.73 -33.80
C ILE A 671 33.63 -61.16 -33.68
N ILE A 672 34.36 -61.97 -32.92
CA ILE A 672 34.04 -63.38 -32.70
C ILE A 672 33.39 -63.61 -31.35
N ARG A 673 33.66 -62.75 -30.36
CA ARG A 673 33.08 -62.89 -29.02
C ARG A 673 33.01 -61.55 -28.29
N ASN A 674 31.88 -61.31 -27.63
CA ASN A 674 31.69 -60.20 -26.70
C ASN A 674 31.31 -60.79 -25.34
N VAL A 675 32.12 -60.50 -24.31
CA VAL A 675 31.90 -61.01 -22.95
C VAL A 675 31.65 -59.85 -22.02
N SER A 676 30.46 -59.80 -21.41
CA SER A 676 30.13 -58.84 -20.37
C SER A 676 30.74 -59.27 -19.04
N VAL A 677 31.53 -58.40 -18.45
CA VAL A 677 32.28 -58.64 -17.21
C VAL A 677 31.85 -57.60 -16.17
N PRO A 678 31.39 -58.02 -14.98
CA PRO A 678 31.02 -57.10 -13.91
C PRO A 678 32.24 -56.41 -13.31
N ARG A 679 32.03 -55.24 -12.71
CA ARG A 679 33.06 -54.50 -11.98
C ARG A 679 33.79 -55.37 -10.95
N GLY A 680 35.12 -55.24 -10.91
CA GLY A 680 35.99 -55.89 -9.91
C GLY A 680 36.73 -57.11 -10.43
N VAL A 681 36.33 -57.66 -11.58
CA VAL A 681 37.10 -58.68 -12.29
C VAL A 681 38.21 -58.01 -13.10
N THR A 682 39.44 -58.51 -12.98
CA THR A 682 40.64 -57.96 -13.64
C THR A 682 41.30 -58.92 -14.63
N GLN A 683 40.76 -60.13 -14.78
CA GLN A 683 41.28 -61.17 -15.66
C GLN A 683 40.16 -62.05 -16.20
N LEU A 684 40.33 -62.56 -17.42
CA LEU A 684 39.38 -63.41 -18.13
C LEU A 684 40.11 -64.36 -19.09
N ASP A 685 39.76 -65.63 -19.03
CA ASP A 685 40.19 -66.64 -20.01
C ASP A 685 39.17 -66.79 -21.14
N LEU A 686 39.65 -66.68 -22.37
CA LEU A 686 38.86 -66.80 -23.59
C LEU A 686 39.15 -68.14 -24.25
N GLU A 687 38.22 -69.09 -24.11
CA GLU A 687 38.33 -70.45 -24.66
C GLU A 687 37.68 -70.59 -26.05
N GLY A 688 37.97 -71.71 -26.73
CA GLY A 688 37.33 -72.09 -28.01
C GLY A 688 37.93 -71.41 -29.23
N LEU A 689 39.18 -70.95 -29.14
CA LEU A 689 39.88 -70.22 -30.19
C LEU A 689 40.64 -71.15 -31.13
N VAL A 690 40.88 -70.70 -32.36
CA VAL A 690 41.73 -71.40 -33.34
C VAL A 690 43.19 -71.31 -32.90
N PRO A 691 43.92 -72.43 -32.71
CA PRO A 691 45.34 -72.44 -32.36
C PRO A 691 46.23 -71.72 -33.36
N GLY A 692 47.33 -71.13 -32.88
CA GLY A 692 48.31 -70.40 -33.67
C GLY A 692 47.77 -69.16 -34.39
N SER A 693 46.58 -68.68 -34.01
CA SER A 693 45.94 -67.50 -34.60
C SER A 693 46.19 -66.24 -33.77
N ARG A 694 46.22 -65.10 -34.45
CA ARG A 694 46.40 -63.77 -33.85
C ARG A 694 45.05 -63.11 -33.59
N TYR A 695 44.83 -62.68 -32.35
CA TYR A 695 43.59 -62.03 -31.94
C TYR A 695 43.85 -60.62 -31.41
N ARG A 696 42.83 -59.78 -31.60
CA ARG A 696 42.74 -58.42 -31.09
C ARG A 696 41.72 -58.39 -29.96
N VAL A 697 42.12 -57.86 -28.82
CA VAL A 697 41.26 -57.66 -27.64
C VAL A 697 41.15 -56.18 -27.33
N GLU A 698 39.92 -55.74 -27.11
CA GLU A 698 39.58 -54.38 -26.67
C GLU A 698 38.56 -54.49 -25.55
N ILE A 699 38.77 -53.74 -24.46
CA ILE A 699 37.86 -53.73 -23.32
C ILE A 699 37.12 -52.40 -23.32
N ILE A 700 35.79 -52.47 -23.42
CA ILE A 700 34.93 -51.29 -23.47
C ILE A 700 34.32 -51.10 -22.08
N SER A 701 34.74 -50.05 -21.39
CA SER A 701 34.16 -49.64 -20.11
C SER A 701 32.89 -48.84 -20.35
N GLN A 702 31.80 -49.19 -19.65
CA GLN A 702 30.52 -48.50 -19.76
C GLN A 702 30.09 -47.86 -18.43
N ALA A 703 29.61 -46.62 -18.50
CA ALA A 703 28.92 -45.94 -17.40
C ALA A 703 27.72 -45.15 -17.95
N GLY A 704 26.52 -45.67 -17.74
CA GLY A 704 25.30 -45.14 -18.35
C GLY A 704 25.35 -45.23 -19.88
N PRO A 705 25.10 -44.12 -20.61
CA PRO A 705 25.18 -44.08 -22.08
C PRO A 705 26.62 -43.95 -22.61
N HIS A 706 27.59 -43.58 -21.76
CA HIS A 706 28.95 -43.29 -22.20
C HIS A 706 29.81 -44.56 -22.21
N ARG A 707 30.58 -44.73 -23.28
CA ARG A 707 31.49 -45.86 -23.50
C ARG A 707 32.88 -45.35 -23.82
N ILE A 708 33.89 -46.02 -23.29
CA ILE A 708 35.29 -45.76 -23.63
C ILE A 708 36.02 -47.08 -23.81
N SER A 709 36.84 -47.15 -24.85
CA SER A 709 37.67 -48.32 -25.11
C SER A 709 39.03 -48.21 -24.42
N SER A 710 39.57 -49.36 -24.02
CA SER A 710 40.97 -49.53 -23.63
C SER A 710 41.91 -49.34 -24.82
N GLN A 711 43.23 -49.32 -24.58
CA GLN A 711 44.16 -49.58 -25.68
C GLN A 711 43.92 -50.97 -26.28
N THR A 712 44.17 -51.09 -27.58
CA THR A 712 44.09 -52.37 -28.28
C THR A 712 45.26 -53.27 -27.89
N ALA A 713 44.96 -54.47 -27.40
CA ALA A 713 45.97 -55.47 -27.08
C ALA A 713 45.92 -56.62 -28.10
N MET A 714 47.09 -57.14 -28.46
CA MET A 714 47.23 -58.23 -29.43
C MET A 714 47.78 -59.46 -28.72
N GLY A 715 47.20 -60.63 -29.00
CA GLY A 715 47.64 -61.90 -28.44
C GLY A 715 47.69 -62.99 -29.50
N TYR A 716 48.55 -63.98 -29.27
CA TYR A 716 48.63 -65.18 -30.09
C TYR A 716 48.24 -66.38 -29.25
N THR A 717 47.45 -67.27 -29.83
CA THR A 717 47.27 -68.62 -29.31
C THR A 717 48.47 -69.48 -29.70
N VAL A 718 48.81 -70.48 -28.89
CA VAL A 718 49.95 -71.37 -29.18
C VAL A 718 49.61 -72.27 -30.38
N PRO A 719 50.49 -72.44 -31.38
CA PRO A 719 50.24 -73.33 -32.51
C PRO A 719 50.35 -74.81 -32.11
N LEU A 720 49.63 -75.68 -32.81
CA LEU A 720 49.75 -77.13 -32.63
C LEU A 720 50.96 -77.68 -33.41
N PRO A 721 51.56 -78.80 -32.98
CA PRO A 721 52.67 -79.43 -33.70
C PRO A 721 52.23 -79.94 -35.08
N PRO A 722 53.15 -79.98 -36.08
CA PRO A 722 52.88 -80.60 -37.39
C PRO A 722 52.55 -82.08 -37.26
N ARG A 723 51.77 -82.59 -38.21
CA ARG A 723 51.39 -84.01 -38.28
C ARG A 723 52.42 -84.78 -39.13
N SER A 724 52.53 -86.08 -38.89
CA SER A 724 53.27 -87.04 -39.73
C SER A 724 54.66 -86.58 -40.21
N LEU A 725 55.66 -86.58 -39.34
CA LEU A 725 57.04 -86.23 -39.70
C LEU A 725 57.77 -87.44 -40.32
N SER A 726 58.39 -87.24 -41.47
CA SER A 726 59.22 -88.24 -42.18
C SER A 726 60.51 -87.59 -42.69
N ALA A 727 61.59 -88.35 -42.79
CA ALA A 727 62.87 -87.88 -43.33
C ALA A 727 63.51 -88.99 -44.18
N SER A 728 64.02 -88.62 -45.35
CA SER A 728 64.64 -89.56 -46.30
C SER A 728 65.90 -88.96 -46.93
N PRO A 729 66.94 -89.75 -47.20
CA PRO A 729 68.12 -89.27 -47.91
C PRO A 729 67.81 -88.91 -49.36
N VAL A 730 68.51 -87.88 -49.85
CA VAL A 730 68.50 -87.48 -51.27
C VAL A 730 69.51 -88.33 -52.03
N SER A 731 69.38 -88.46 -53.35
CA SER A 731 70.39 -89.12 -54.21
C SER A 731 71.81 -88.53 -54.07
N SER A 732 71.93 -87.29 -53.59
CA SER A 732 73.19 -86.67 -53.19
C SER A 732 73.60 -87.07 -51.78
N ALA A 733 74.87 -87.42 -51.59
CA ALA A 733 75.43 -87.83 -50.30
C ALA A 733 75.41 -86.76 -49.19
N TRP A 734 75.07 -85.51 -49.51
CA TRP A 734 75.21 -84.35 -48.60
C TRP A 734 73.89 -83.70 -48.17
N ALA A 735 72.75 -84.37 -48.38
CA ALA A 735 71.44 -83.79 -48.06
C ALA A 735 70.41 -84.81 -47.59
N LEU A 736 69.49 -84.33 -46.75
CA LEU A 736 68.28 -85.03 -46.32
C LEU A 736 67.06 -84.22 -46.73
N THR A 737 66.01 -84.87 -47.21
CA THR A 737 64.71 -84.23 -47.39
C THR A 737 63.80 -84.62 -46.22
N VAL A 738 63.27 -83.62 -45.54
CA VAL A 738 62.34 -83.76 -44.41
C VAL A 738 60.96 -83.37 -44.91
N HIS A 739 59.96 -84.19 -44.62
CA HIS A 739 58.57 -84.01 -45.04
C HIS A 739 57.63 -84.11 -43.84
N TRP A 740 56.62 -83.24 -43.81
CA TRP A 740 55.61 -83.18 -42.76
C TRP A 740 54.24 -82.81 -43.32
N GLU A 741 53.19 -83.19 -42.60
CA GLU A 741 51.84 -82.68 -42.83
C GLU A 741 51.59 -81.38 -42.07
N THR A 742 50.76 -80.52 -42.66
CA THR A 742 50.44 -79.22 -42.09
C THR A 742 49.84 -79.33 -40.70
N ALA A 743 50.27 -78.42 -39.82
CA ALA A 743 49.80 -78.34 -38.46
C ALA A 743 48.34 -77.86 -38.43
N PRO A 744 47.46 -78.46 -37.60
CA PRO A 744 46.09 -77.99 -37.45
C PRO A 744 46.02 -76.58 -36.87
N GLY A 745 45.13 -75.75 -37.41
CA GLY A 745 45.03 -74.34 -37.05
C GLY A 745 45.92 -73.44 -37.91
N GLN A 746 46.09 -72.20 -37.45
CA GLN A 746 46.92 -71.20 -38.12
C GLN A 746 48.37 -71.34 -37.64
N ARG A 747 49.31 -70.94 -38.50
CA ARG A 747 50.73 -70.80 -38.16
C ARG A 747 51.35 -69.77 -39.09
N ASP A 748 52.44 -69.18 -38.67
CA ASP A 748 53.25 -68.27 -39.48
C ASP A 748 54.34 -69.02 -40.25
N GLY A 749 54.75 -70.20 -39.76
CA GLY A 749 55.79 -71.01 -40.38
C GLY A 749 56.16 -72.24 -39.56
N TYR A 750 57.29 -72.84 -39.93
CA TYR A 750 57.93 -73.91 -39.19
C TYR A 750 59.39 -73.59 -38.92
N VAL A 751 59.90 -74.04 -37.78
CA VAL A 751 61.33 -74.01 -37.46
C VAL A 751 61.78 -75.45 -37.33
N LEU A 752 62.87 -75.81 -37.99
CA LEU A 752 63.51 -77.12 -37.89
C LEU A 752 64.86 -76.98 -37.20
N SER A 753 65.22 -77.90 -36.31
CA SER A 753 66.56 -78.04 -35.75
C SER A 753 67.18 -79.34 -36.22
N VAL A 754 68.38 -79.28 -36.79
CA VAL A 754 69.11 -80.46 -37.27
C VAL A 754 70.38 -80.61 -36.46
N LEU A 755 70.55 -81.78 -35.85
CA LEU A 755 71.68 -82.12 -34.99
C LEU A 755 72.26 -83.47 -35.41
N GLU A 756 73.58 -83.60 -35.49
CA GLU A 756 74.22 -84.92 -35.67
C GLU A 756 73.92 -85.79 -34.45
N GLU A 757 73.47 -87.02 -34.70
CA GLU A 757 73.07 -87.95 -33.66
C GLU A 757 74.26 -88.33 -32.77
N GLY A 758 74.17 -88.02 -31.47
CA GLY A 758 75.24 -88.26 -30.49
C GLY A 758 76.28 -87.14 -30.37
N SER A 759 76.16 -86.06 -31.16
CA SER A 759 77.02 -84.88 -31.06
C SER A 759 76.51 -83.89 -30.00
N SER A 760 77.44 -83.20 -29.33
CA SER A 760 77.14 -82.07 -28.43
C SER A 760 77.20 -80.71 -29.15
N ALA A 761 77.42 -80.70 -30.46
CA ALA A 761 77.43 -79.48 -31.28
C ALA A 761 76.07 -78.77 -31.25
N PRO A 762 76.02 -77.43 -31.44
CA PRO A 762 74.75 -76.72 -31.52
C PRO A 762 73.95 -77.17 -32.75
N SER A 763 72.66 -77.40 -32.55
CA SER A 763 71.75 -77.75 -33.65
C SER A 763 71.61 -76.60 -34.65
N ARG A 764 71.65 -76.92 -35.94
CA ARG A 764 71.42 -75.94 -37.01
C ARG A 764 69.91 -75.70 -37.17
N ASN A 765 69.47 -74.46 -37.03
CA ASN A 765 68.07 -74.10 -37.24
C ASN A 765 67.80 -73.70 -38.70
N LEU A 766 66.71 -74.17 -39.27
CA LEU A 766 66.18 -73.77 -40.57
C LEU A 766 64.73 -73.32 -40.44
N GLU A 767 64.34 -72.32 -41.20
CA GLU A 767 62.95 -71.83 -41.22
C GLU A 767 62.27 -72.28 -42.52
N ALA A 768 61.01 -72.69 -42.41
CA ALA A 768 60.16 -73.04 -43.54
C ALA A 768 58.87 -72.21 -43.48
N GLY A 769 58.31 -71.91 -44.66
CA GLY A 769 57.10 -71.11 -44.78
C GLY A 769 55.88 -71.80 -44.18
N LYS A 770 54.84 -71.01 -43.88
CA LYS A 770 53.53 -71.46 -43.37
C LYS A 770 52.92 -72.67 -44.11
N ASP A 771 53.04 -72.66 -45.43
CA ASP A 771 52.43 -73.65 -46.34
C ASP A 771 53.43 -74.70 -46.84
N SER A 772 54.69 -74.63 -46.40
CA SER A 772 55.69 -75.65 -46.71
C SER A 772 55.34 -76.97 -46.04
N THR A 773 55.44 -78.07 -46.79
CA THR A 773 55.28 -79.45 -46.30
C THR A 773 56.56 -80.27 -46.42
N ASN A 774 57.61 -79.69 -47.01
CA ASN A 774 58.93 -80.32 -47.08
C ASN A 774 60.04 -79.26 -47.05
N ILE A 775 61.23 -79.70 -46.68
CA ILE A 775 62.47 -78.93 -46.83
C ILE A 775 63.63 -79.88 -47.07
N THR A 776 64.53 -79.50 -47.97
CA THR A 776 65.80 -80.19 -48.15
C THR A 776 66.84 -79.52 -47.28
N VAL A 777 67.50 -80.28 -46.42
CA VAL A 777 68.59 -79.85 -45.54
C VAL A 777 69.92 -80.17 -46.25
N PRO A 778 70.59 -79.17 -46.84
CA PRO A 778 71.87 -79.38 -47.53
C PRO A 778 73.05 -79.27 -46.57
N GLN A 779 74.26 -79.55 -47.07
CA GLN A 779 75.54 -79.39 -46.35
C GLN A 779 75.67 -80.34 -45.15
N LEU A 780 75.15 -81.56 -45.30
CA LEU A 780 75.34 -82.65 -44.35
C LEU A 780 76.54 -83.50 -44.75
N GLU A 781 77.14 -84.18 -43.79
CA GLU A 781 78.24 -85.08 -44.05
C GLU A 781 77.72 -86.43 -44.58
N PRO A 782 78.35 -87.02 -45.60
CA PRO A 782 77.98 -88.35 -46.11
C PRO A 782 78.13 -89.47 -45.08
N GLY A 783 77.12 -90.34 -45.00
CA GLY A 783 77.11 -91.53 -44.16
C GLY A 783 76.93 -91.28 -42.66
N ILE A 784 76.31 -90.14 -42.28
CA ILE A 784 76.03 -89.72 -40.90
C ILE A 784 74.51 -89.67 -40.65
N CYS A 785 74.08 -89.99 -39.42
CA CYS A 785 72.69 -89.90 -38.98
C CYS A 785 72.43 -88.59 -38.22
N TYR A 786 71.29 -87.95 -38.51
CA TYR A 786 70.91 -86.66 -37.96
C TYR A 786 69.54 -86.75 -37.27
N LEU A 787 69.43 -86.15 -36.09
CA LEU A 787 68.18 -85.89 -35.38
C LEU A 787 67.60 -84.56 -35.85
N VAL A 788 66.40 -84.60 -36.43
CA VAL A 788 65.65 -83.45 -36.91
C VAL A 788 64.44 -83.21 -36.01
N GLY A 789 64.40 -82.06 -35.36
CA GLY A 789 63.24 -81.55 -34.62
C GLY A 789 62.48 -80.51 -35.44
N ILE A 790 61.16 -80.46 -35.37
CA ILE A 790 60.32 -79.45 -36.03
C ILE A 790 59.29 -78.87 -35.06
N TRP A 791 59.09 -77.55 -35.15
CA TRP A 791 58.07 -76.78 -34.43
C TRP A 791 57.21 -76.00 -35.41
N ALA A 792 55.91 -75.92 -35.17
CA ALA A 792 55.08 -74.88 -35.76
C ALA A 792 55.27 -73.58 -34.96
N VAL A 793 55.27 -72.44 -35.65
CA VAL A 793 55.44 -71.12 -35.01
C VAL A 793 54.27 -70.19 -35.31
N ALA A 794 53.87 -69.39 -34.32
CA ALA A 794 52.91 -68.31 -34.47
C ALA A 794 53.34 -67.15 -33.56
N GLY A 795 53.75 -66.04 -34.18
CA GLY A 795 54.43 -64.94 -33.49
C GLY A 795 55.66 -65.44 -32.72
N PRO A 796 55.80 -65.11 -31.42
CA PRO A 796 56.92 -65.56 -30.60
C PRO A 796 56.76 -66.98 -30.04
N TYR A 797 55.62 -67.65 -30.27
CA TYR A 797 55.29 -68.93 -29.63
C TYR A 797 55.57 -70.11 -30.54
N ARG A 798 56.15 -71.18 -29.96
CA ARG A 798 56.45 -72.45 -30.63
C ARG A 798 55.51 -73.54 -30.11
N SER A 799 55.13 -74.48 -30.97
CA SER A 799 54.42 -75.69 -30.56
C SER A 799 55.29 -76.60 -29.69
N LEU A 800 54.79 -77.77 -29.31
CA LEU A 800 55.68 -78.87 -28.88
C LEU A 800 56.51 -79.38 -30.08
N PRO A 801 57.75 -79.87 -29.88
CA PRO A 801 58.57 -80.44 -30.96
C PRO A 801 58.03 -81.78 -31.45
N LYS A 802 58.24 -82.06 -32.74
CA LYS A 802 58.23 -83.42 -33.31
C LYS A 802 59.64 -83.76 -33.79
N ASN A 803 60.15 -84.93 -33.40
CA ASN A 803 61.53 -85.33 -33.70
C ASN A 803 61.56 -86.60 -34.58
N ILE A 804 62.55 -86.69 -35.48
CA ILE A 804 62.84 -87.88 -36.29
C ILE A 804 64.34 -88.02 -36.55
N THR A 805 64.83 -89.25 -36.75
CA THR A 805 66.21 -89.55 -37.12
C THR A 805 66.31 -90.13 -38.53
N SER A 806 67.28 -89.68 -39.33
CA SER A 806 67.56 -90.20 -40.67
C SER A 806 69.03 -90.02 -41.05
N CYS A 807 69.56 -90.89 -41.91
CA CYS A 807 70.98 -90.90 -42.29
C CYS A 807 71.20 -90.53 -43.76
N THR A 808 72.33 -89.88 -44.07
CA THR A 808 72.76 -89.54 -45.43
C THR A 808 73.40 -90.74 -46.14
N VAL A 809 73.26 -90.78 -47.48
CA VAL A 809 73.90 -91.82 -48.33
C VAL A 809 75.43 -91.64 -48.28
N PRO A 810 76.23 -92.73 -48.27
CA PRO A 810 77.70 -92.61 -48.34
C PRO A 810 78.15 -92.03 -49.68
N ALA A 811 79.31 -91.37 -49.71
CA ALA A 811 79.85 -90.85 -50.97
C ALA A 811 80.45 -91.97 -51.85
N ALA A 812 80.19 -91.91 -53.17
CA ALA A 812 80.72 -92.88 -54.13
C ALA A 812 82.25 -92.78 -54.28
N PRO A 813 82.99 -93.89 -54.41
CA PRO A 813 84.44 -93.89 -54.67
C PRO A 813 84.78 -93.23 -56.01
N THR A 814 85.90 -92.51 -56.08
CA THR A 814 86.37 -91.80 -57.28
C THR A 814 87.73 -92.31 -57.76
N ASN A 815 88.17 -91.91 -58.96
CA ASN A 815 89.46 -92.30 -59.56
C ASN A 815 89.68 -93.82 -59.64
N LEU A 816 88.66 -94.58 -60.04
CA LEU A 816 88.79 -96.01 -60.27
C LEU A 816 89.71 -96.27 -61.47
N SER A 817 90.67 -97.18 -61.32
CA SER A 817 91.56 -97.62 -62.40
C SER A 817 91.70 -99.14 -62.41
N LEU A 818 91.88 -99.73 -63.60
CA LEU A 818 92.09 -101.16 -63.83
C LEU A 818 93.28 -101.33 -64.80
N THR A 819 94.39 -101.88 -64.31
CA THR A 819 95.65 -102.03 -65.06
C THR A 819 96.09 -103.49 -65.12
N ASN A 820 96.84 -103.83 -66.16
CA ASN A 820 97.48 -105.13 -66.29
C ASN A 820 99.02 -104.96 -66.24
N PRO A 821 99.72 -105.58 -65.28
CA PRO A 821 101.18 -105.48 -65.15
C PRO A 821 101.98 -106.38 -66.11
N GLY A 822 101.38 -106.93 -67.17
CA GLY A 822 102.03 -107.86 -68.11
C GLY A 822 101.64 -109.33 -67.92
N SER A 823 100.56 -109.60 -67.17
CA SER A 823 100.13 -110.94 -66.79
C SER A 823 99.00 -111.47 -67.68
N SER A 824 98.99 -112.77 -67.89
CA SER A 824 97.88 -113.49 -68.54
C SER A 824 96.77 -113.90 -67.56
N SER A 825 96.94 -113.71 -66.25
CA SER A 825 95.96 -114.16 -65.25
C SER A 825 95.70 -113.16 -64.11
N GLU A 826 96.26 -111.96 -64.20
CA GLU A 826 96.16 -110.96 -63.13
C GLU A 826 95.78 -109.57 -63.65
N LEU A 827 94.97 -108.86 -62.86
CA LEU A 827 94.65 -107.44 -63.07
C LEU A 827 94.73 -106.69 -61.74
N TYR A 828 95.12 -105.43 -61.79
CA TYR A 828 95.24 -104.57 -60.61
C TYR A 828 94.18 -103.47 -60.65
N THR A 829 93.44 -103.30 -59.54
CA THR A 829 92.44 -102.24 -59.39
C THR A 829 92.81 -101.29 -58.26
N SER A 830 92.63 -99.99 -58.47
CA SER A 830 92.81 -98.96 -57.42
C SER A 830 91.74 -97.87 -57.50
N TRP A 831 91.42 -97.23 -56.36
CA TRP A 831 90.48 -96.11 -56.25
C TRP A 831 90.87 -95.13 -55.14
N SER A 832 90.32 -93.91 -55.20
CA SER A 832 90.45 -92.91 -54.14
C SER A 832 89.38 -93.06 -53.06
N LYS A 833 89.76 -92.87 -51.80
CA LYS A 833 88.86 -92.86 -50.64
C LYS A 833 87.89 -91.67 -50.72
N PRO A 834 86.56 -91.87 -50.75
CA PRO A 834 85.58 -90.79 -50.77
C PRO A 834 85.38 -90.16 -49.37
N PRO A 835 84.81 -88.95 -49.26
CA PRO A 835 84.55 -88.28 -47.98
C PRO A 835 83.43 -88.96 -47.19
N GLY A 836 83.36 -88.67 -45.88
CA GLY A 836 82.33 -89.18 -44.98
C GLY A 836 82.57 -90.60 -44.45
N LYS A 837 81.60 -91.11 -43.70
CA LYS A 837 81.65 -92.44 -43.07
C LYS A 837 81.02 -93.51 -43.98
N ARG A 838 81.55 -94.71 -43.90
CA ARG A 838 81.07 -95.92 -44.59
C ARG A 838 81.52 -97.13 -43.78
N ASP A 839 80.80 -98.23 -43.92
CA ASP A 839 81.08 -99.44 -43.17
C ASP A 839 82.11 -100.32 -43.90
N HIS A 840 82.01 -100.43 -45.23
CA HIS A 840 82.93 -101.21 -46.07
C HIS A 840 82.84 -100.80 -47.57
N TYR A 841 83.74 -101.35 -48.40
CA TYR A 841 83.59 -101.34 -49.86
C TYR A 841 83.20 -102.72 -50.38
N ARG A 842 82.35 -102.76 -51.40
CA ARG A 842 82.03 -103.95 -52.19
C ARG A 842 82.51 -103.75 -53.63
N ILE A 843 83.48 -104.54 -54.06
CA ILE A 843 84.09 -104.46 -55.38
C ILE A 843 83.62 -105.65 -56.21
N THR A 844 83.14 -105.39 -57.42
CA THR A 844 82.66 -106.42 -58.35
C THR A 844 83.48 -106.37 -59.63
N LEU A 845 84.06 -107.51 -60.00
CA LEU A 845 84.72 -107.72 -61.28
C LEU A 845 83.79 -108.52 -62.21
N TYR A 846 83.56 -107.98 -63.39
CA TYR A 846 82.75 -108.56 -64.46
C TYR A 846 83.67 -109.07 -65.56
N SER A 847 83.45 -110.28 -66.07
CA SER A 847 84.03 -110.70 -67.35
C SER A 847 83.08 -110.26 -68.45
N LEU A 848 83.62 -109.51 -69.40
CA LEU A 848 82.87 -109.08 -70.57
C LEU A 848 82.81 -110.19 -71.63
N SER A 849 83.75 -111.14 -71.60
CA SER A 849 83.75 -112.31 -72.47
C SER A 849 82.58 -113.26 -72.16
N THR A 850 82.30 -113.49 -70.88
CA THR A 850 81.20 -114.39 -70.43
C THR A 850 79.96 -113.64 -69.94
N GLN A 851 79.99 -112.30 -69.94
CA GLN A 851 78.94 -111.43 -69.40
C GLN A 851 78.47 -111.81 -67.99
N SER A 852 79.42 -112.28 -67.16
CA SER A 852 79.15 -112.75 -65.81
C SER A 852 79.93 -111.96 -64.76
N ARG A 853 79.42 -111.94 -63.52
CA ARG A 853 80.16 -111.45 -62.35
C ARG A 853 81.12 -112.55 -61.93
N VAL A 854 82.41 -112.32 -62.16
CA VAL A 854 83.43 -113.35 -61.92
C VAL A 854 83.93 -113.31 -60.50
N HIS A 855 84.10 -112.11 -59.92
CA HIS A 855 84.54 -111.95 -58.53
C HIS A 855 83.76 -110.85 -57.81
N ILE A 856 83.44 -111.07 -56.54
CA ILE A 856 82.90 -110.07 -55.62
C ILE A 856 83.76 -110.08 -54.36
N GLN A 857 84.34 -108.94 -54.01
CA GLN A 857 85.16 -108.81 -52.82
C GLN A 857 84.61 -107.71 -51.91
N THR A 858 84.53 -108.01 -50.62
CA THR A 858 84.27 -107.02 -49.57
C THR A 858 85.58 -106.64 -48.93
N LEU A 859 85.84 -105.33 -48.82
CA LEU A 859 87.07 -104.78 -48.24
C LEU A 859 86.75 -103.79 -47.13
N SER A 860 87.71 -103.60 -46.23
CA SER A 860 87.61 -102.64 -45.13
C SER A 860 87.32 -101.21 -45.65
N PRO A 861 86.71 -100.34 -44.84
CA PRO A 861 86.33 -98.99 -45.27
C PRO A 861 87.54 -98.11 -45.65
N ASN A 862 88.76 -98.54 -45.34
CA ASN A 862 90.00 -97.83 -45.66
C ASN A 862 90.79 -98.46 -46.83
N ALA A 863 90.32 -99.55 -47.43
CA ALA A 863 90.98 -100.15 -48.59
C ALA A 863 90.96 -99.21 -49.81
N GLN A 864 92.02 -99.26 -50.62
CA GLN A 864 92.22 -98.41 -51.79
C GLN A 864 92.63 -99.17 -53.06
N ASN A 865 92.94 -100.46 -52.94
CA ASN A 865 93.35 -101.30 -54.06
C ASN A 865 93.00 -102.77 -53.83
N ILE A 866 93.04 -103.55 -54.92
CA ILE A 866 92.92 -105.00 -54.92
C ILE A 866 93.60 -105.58 -56.17
N THR A 867 94.25 -106.73 -56.01
CA THR A 867 94.74 -107.56 -57.11
C THR A 867 93.75 -108.68 -57.39
N TRP A 868 93.37 -108.83 -58.65
CA TRP A 868 92.61 -109.97 -59.15
C TRP A 868 93.60 -111.00 -59.69
N THR A 869 93.46 -112.26 -59.27
CA THR A 869 94.28 -113.39 -59.72
C THR A 869 93.40 -114.48 -60.34
N HIS A 870 94.01 -115.47 -60.99
CA HIS A 870 93.32 -116.60 -61.63
C HIS A 870 92.31 -116.19 -62.71
N LEU A 871 92.59 -115.10 -63.42
CA LEU A 871 91.78 -114.64 -64.54
C LEU A 871 92.07 -115.46 -65.80
N GLU A 872 91.07 -115.56 -66.67
CA GLU A 872 91.22 -116.17 -67.98
C GLU A 872 92.17 -115.34 -68.86
N ALA A 873 93.09 -115.99 -69.55
CA ALA A 873 94.02 -115.35 -70.46
C ALA A 873 93.31 -114.76 -71.68
N GLY A 874 93.84 -113.65 -72.20
CA GLY A 874 93.31 -112.95 -73.37
C GLY A 874 91.86 -112.45 -73.26
N SER A 875 91.33 -112.28 -72.04
CA SER A 875 89.93 -111.91 -71.78
C SER A 875 89.78 -110.48 -71.27
N ARG A 876 88.62 -109.86 -71.56
CA ARG A 876 88.31 -108.49 -71.18
C ARG A 876 87.45 -108.44 -69.92
N PHE A 877 87.86 -107.66 -68.92
CA PHE A 877 87.18 -107.51 -67.64
C PHE A 877 86.74 -106.06 -67.40
N ALA A 878 85.73 -105.86 -66.55
CA ALA A 878 85.26 -104.56 -66.06
C ALA A 878 85.16 -104.57 -64.53
N VAL A 879 85.54 -103.49 -63.84
CA VAL A 879 85.48 -103.40 -62.37
C VAL A 879 84.61 -102.25 -61.89
N GLN A 880 83.88 -102.46 -60.78
CA GLN A 880 83.04 -101.47 -60.09
C GLN A 880 83.28 -101.50 -58.58
N VAL A 881 83.40 -100.34 -57.93
CA VAL A 881 83.57 -100.21 -56.48
C VAL A 881 82.34 -99.53 -55.88
N THR A 882 81.73 -100.14 -54.87
CA THR A 882 80.54 -99.60 -54.18
C THR A 882 80.86 -99.31 -52.71
N ALA A 883 80.60 -98.10 -52.23
CA ALA A 883 80.67 -97.74 -50.81
C ALA A 883 79.32 -98.02 -50.13
N VAL A 884 79.35 -98.65 -48.95
CA VAL A 884 78.14 -99.11 -48.24
C VAL A 884 78.11 -98.52 -46.82
N LYS A 885 76.95 -98.02 -46.39
CA LYS A 885 76.66 -97.56 -45.03
C LYS A 885 75.26 -98.01 -44.61
N GLY A 886 75.15 -98.97 -43.70
CA GLY A 886 73.89 -99.63 -43.38
C GLY A 886 73.24 -100.24 -44.63
N SER A 887 72.02 -99.80 -44.96
CA SER A 887 71.30 -100.17 -46.19
C SER A 887 71.54 -99.23 -47.37
N LEU A 888 72.31 -98.15 -47.18
CA LEU A 888 72.57 -97.14 -48.21
C LEU A 888 73.86 -97.47 -48.96
N GLU A 889 73.82 -97.39 -50.28
CA GLU A 889 74.93 -97.79 -51.17
C GLU A 889 75.19 -96.73 -52.25
N ALA A 890 76.46 -96.53 -52.60
CA ALA A 890 76.88 -95.61 -53.65
C ALA A 890 78.00 -96.21 -54.51
N SER A 891 77.72 -96.45 -55.79
CA SER A 891 78.63 -97.14 -56.73
C SER A 891 79.44 -96.18 -57.60
N SER A 892 80.67 -96.56 -57.93
CA SER A 892 81.53 -95.90 -58.90
C SER A 892 81.09 -96.19 -60.36
N ILE A 893 81.67 -95.45 -61.30
CA ILE A 893 81.67 -95.79 -62.73
C ILE A 893 82.51 -97.06 -63.00
N ASN A 894 82.22 -97.79 -64.08
CA ASN A 894 82.94 -99.02 -64.45
C ASN A 894 84.18 -98.74 -65.32
N VAL A 895 85.28 -99.47 -65.12
CA VAL A 895 86.53 -99.36 -65.90
C VAL A 895 86.94 -100.73 -66.45
N THR A 896 87.46 -100.81 -67.69
CA THR A 896 87.74 -102.10 -68.38
C THR A 896 89.21 -102.32 -68.76
N GLN A 897 89.68 -103.57 -68.77
CA GLN A 897 91.05 -103.96 -69.16
C GLN A 897 91.13 -105.41 -69.68
N TRP A 898 92.15 -105.75 -70.49
CA TRP A 898 92.42 -107.11 -70.99
C TRP A 898 93.55 -107.84 -70.24
N THR A 899 93.50 -109.18 -70.19
CA THR A 899 94.61 -110.07 -69.83
C THR A 899 95.47 -110.44 -71.06
N TYR A 900 96.76 -110.78 -70.88
CA TYR A 900 97.63 -111.22 -72.00
C TYR A 900 97.22 -112.61 -72.54
N PRO A 901 97.32 -112.87 -73.86
CA PRO A 901 97.06 -114.20 -74.43
C PRO A 901 98.21 -115.19 -74.19
N LEU A 902 97.96 -116.49 -74.36
CA LEU A 902 98.98 -117.55 -74.26
C LEU A 902 99.64 -117.80 -75.63
N ALA A 903 100.95 -118.13 -75.64
CA ALA A 903 101.68 -118.43 -76.87
C ALA A 903 101.21 -119.77 -77.51
N PRO A 904 101.15 -119.88 -78.85
CA PRO A 904 100.83 -121.13 -79.55
C PRO A 904 101.78 -122.29 -79.22
N ALA A 905 101.29 -123.53 -79.15
CA ALA A 905 102.07 -124.72 -78.75
C ALA A 905 102.22 -125.75 -79.89
N ASN A 906 103.24 -126.62 -79.80
CA ASN A 906 103.51 -127.73 -80.73
C ASN A 906 103.60 -127.30 -82.21
N LEU A 907 104.47 -126.33 -82.49
CA LEU A 907 104.72 -125.90 -83.87
C LEU A 907 105.47 -126.98 -84.65
N THR A 908 104.97 -127.34 -85.83
CA THR A 908 105.52 -128.36 -86.73
C THR A 908 105.59 -127.82 -88.15
N LEU A 909 106.64 -128.19 -88.88
CA LEU A 909 106.87 -127.81 -90.27
C LEU A 909 106.96 -129.06 -91.14
N GLY A 910 106.44 -129.00 -92.37
CA GLY A 910 106.58 -130.06 -93.38
C GLY A 910 106.53 -129.51 -94.80
N SER A 911 107.12 -130.21 -95.77
CA SER A 911 107.13 -129.82 -97.20
C SER A 911 106.32 -130.80 -98.06
N PRO A 912 105.03 -130.49 -98.36
CA PRO A 912 104.15 -131.37 -99.16
C PRO A 912 104.58 -131.52 -100.62
N SER A 913 105.21 -130.48 -101.20
CA SER A 913 105.73 -130.47 -102.58
C SER A 913 107.05 -129.68 -102.66
N ALA A 914 107.70 -129.71 -103.82
CA ALA A 914 108.96 -129.00 -104.05
C ALA A 914 108.87 -127.48 -103.83
N SER A 915 107.69 -126.87 -103.92
CA SER A 915 107.51 -125.41 -103.79
C SER A 915 106.55 -124.99 -102.67
N THR A 916 106.32 -125.85 -101.67
CA THR A 916 105.40 -125.56 -100.56
C THR A 916 105.98 -125.90 -99.20
N LEU A 917 105.66 -125.06 -98.20
CA LEU A 917 105.97 -125.29 -96.79
C LEU A 917 104.69 -125.13 -95.97
N GLN A 918 104.34 -126.17 -95.23
CA GLN A 918 103.21 -126.19 -94.31
C GLN A 918 103.72 -126.00 -92.89
N VAL A 919 103.13 -125.04 -92.17
CA VAL A 919 103.28 -124.87 -90.73
C VAL A 919 101.97 -125.23 -90.03
N SER A 920 102.06 -126.01 -88.96
CA SER A 920 100.91 -126.39 -88.12
C SER A 920 101.24 -126.22 -86.63
N TRP A 921 100.28 -125.76 -85.84
CA TRP A 921 100.36 -125.65 -84.38
C TRP A 921 99.14 -126.31 -83.73
N ALA A 922 99.33 -126.82 -82.53
CA ALA A 922 98.20 -127.22 -81.70
C ALA A 922 97.36 -125.98 -81.37
N ALA A 923 96.06 -126.19 -81.14
CA ALA A 923 95.20 -125.14 -80.62
C ALA A 923 95.88 -124.49 -79.41
N ALA A 924 96.24 -123.21 -79.51
CA ALA A 924 96.64 -122.46 -78.32
C ALA A 924 95.46 -122.52 -77.34
N GLY A 925 95.74 -122.65 -76.04
CA GLY A 925 94.71 -122.61 -75.01
C GLY A 925 93.78 -121.42 -75.23
N GLN A 926 92.48 -121.59 -74.92
CA GLN A 926 91.45 -120.58 -75.18
C GLN A 926 91.89 -119.17 -74.74
N GLY A 927 91.67 -118.16 -75.58
CA GLY A 927 91.99 -116.77 -75.26
C GLY A 927 92.80 -116.00 -76.32
N ALA A 928 93.21 -116.63 -77.42
CA ALA A 928 93.72 -115.88 -78.58
C ALA A 928 92.55 -115.44 -79.48
N GLU A 929 92.38 -114.14 -79.68
CA GLU A 929 91.44 -113.57 -80.68
C GLU A 929 91.90 -113.87 -82.12
N GLY A 930 93.20 -114.12 -82.33
CA GLY A 930 93.77 -114.49 -83.63
C GLY A 930 95.23 -114.94 -83.53
N PHE A 931 95.77 -115.40 -84.68
CA PHE A 931 97.17 -115.77 -84.84
C PHE A 931 97.82 -115.00 -85.98
N MET A 932 99.09 -114.64 -85.84
CA MET A 932 99.91 -114.07 -86.91
C MET A 932 101.07 -115.01 -87.20
N VAL A 933 101.27 -115.38 -88.46
CA VAL A 933 102.32 -116.31 -88.91
C VAL A 933 103.22 -115.61 -89.91
N ASP A 934 104.52 -115.63 -89.66
CA ASP A 934 105.55 -115.04 -90.52
C ASP A 934 106.52 -116.12 -91.00
N VAL A 935 106.86 -116.12 -92.30
CA VAL A 935 107.89 -116.97 -92.88
C VAL A 935 109.05 -116.13 -93.42
N TYR A 936 110.27 -116.60 -93.17
CA TYR A 936 111.53 -115.98 -93.53
C TYR A 936 112.41 -117.00 -94.27
N ASP A 937 113.21 -116.55 -95.22
CA ASP A 937 114.30 -117.37 -95.76
C ASP A 937 115.43 -117.41 -94.74
N SER A 938 115.87 -118.60 -94.34
CA SER A 938 116.85 -118.75 -93.27
C SER A 938 118.26 -118.31 -93.67
N ALA A 939 118.62 -118.38 -94.95
CA ALA A 939 119.96 -118.00 -95.41
C ALA A 939 120.10 -116.48 -95.53
N SER A 940 119.06 -115.81 -96.05
CA SER A 940 119.05 -114.36 -96.24
C SER A 940 118.42 -113.58 -95.06
N SER A 941 117.76 -114.27 -94.12
CA SER A 941 116.89 -113.68 -93.09
C SER A 941 115.81 -112.74 -93.67
N SER A 942 115.53 -112.84 -94.96
CA SER A 942 114.53 -111.99 -95.62
C SER A 942 113.14 -112.49 -95.30
N HIS A 943 112.22 -111.58 -95.01
CA HIS A 943 110.81 -111.90 -94.79
C HIS A 943 110.18 -112.23 -96.14
N ILE A 944 109.62 -113.44 -96.24
CA ILE A 944 109.09 -114.00 -97.48
C ILE A 944 107.57 -113.86 -97.51
N GLY A 945 106.91 -113.94 -96.35
CA GLY A 945 105.46 -113.80 -96.27
C GLY A 945 104.92 -113.68 -94.85
N HIS A 946 103.79 -113.00 -94.72
CA HIS A 946 103.04 -112.82 -93.48
C HIS A 946 101.59 -113.24 -93.72
N THR A 947 100.95 -113.84 -92.73
CA THR A 947 99.50 -114.03 -92.73
C THR A 947 98.90 -113.82 -91.35
N VAL A 948 97.71 -113.23 -91.31
CA VAL A 948 96.88 -113.12 -90.11
C VAL A 948 95.74 -114.11 -90.25
N LEU A 949 95.53 -114.89 -89.21
CA LEU A 949 94.59 -115.99 -89.18
C LEU A 949 93.64 -115.80 -87.99
N GLY A 950 92.39 -116.23 -88.16
CA GLY A 950 91.43 -116.24 -87.05
C GLY A 950 91.83 -117.21 -85.93
N SER A 951 91.16 -117.08 -84.77
CA SER A 951 91.36 -117.91 -83.58
C SER A 951 91.27 -119.43 -83.80
N ASP A 952 90.63 -119.85 -84.89
CA ASP A 952 90.38 -121.28 -85.18
C ASP A 952 91.45 -121.88 -86.10
N ALA A 953 92.34 -121.06 -86.66
CA ALA A 953 93.39 -121.57 -87.53
C ALA A 953 94.39 -122.43 -86.73
N ARG A 954 94.77 -123.57 -87.33
CA ARG A 954 95.71 -124.55 -86.76
C ARG A 954 96.88 -124.86 -87.69
N SER A 955 96.79 -124.43 -88.95
CA SER A 955 97.87 -124.59 -89.91
C SER A 955 97.75 -123.55 -91.02
N HIS A 956 98.87 -123.31 -91.69
CA HIS A 956 98.94 -122.48 -92.88
C HIS A 956 99.98 -123.04 -93.85
N ILE A 957 99.72 -122.92 -95.16
CA ILE A 957 100.63 -123.41 -96.20
C ILE A 957 101.12 -122.22 -97.02
N PHE A 958 102.42 -121.99 -96.98
CA PHE A 958 103.10 -121.08 -97.88
C PHE A 958 103.40 -121.79 -99.21
N ARG A 959 103.04 -121.14 -100.32
CA ARG A 959 103.18 -121.67 -101.69
C ARG A 959 104.18 -120.84 -102.50
N SER A 960 104.67 -121.40 -103.60
CA SER A 960 105.62 -120.77 -104.52
C SER A 960 106.99 -120.50 -103.91
N LEU A 961 107.42 -121.37 -102.99
CA LEU A 961 108.75 -121.34 -102.40
C LEU A 961 109.77 -122.02 -103.33
N SER A 962 111.04 -121.63 -103.22
CA SER A 962 112.12 -122.22 -104.01
C SER A 962 112.39 -123.66 -103.56
N PRO A 963 112.47 -124.65 -104.49
CA PRO A 963 112.86 -126.03 -104.16
C PRO A 963 114.24 -126.14 -103.50
N GLY A 964 114.41 -127.08 -102.56
CA GLY A 964 115.66 -127.32 -101.84
C GLY A 964 116.09 -126.25 -100.82
N THR A 965 115.27 -125.23 -100.53
CA THR A 965 115.66 -124.06 -99.70
C THR A 965 115.15 -124.16 -98.25
N LEU A 966 115.97 -123.74 -97.27
CA LEU A 966 115.65 -123.74 -95.83
C LEU A 966 114.92 -122.45 -95.41
N TYR A 967 113.69 -122.57 -94.88
CA TYR A 967 112.88 -121.44 -94.40
C TYR A 967 112.67 -121.48 -92.88
N SER A 968 112.46 -120.33 -92.24
CA SER A 968 112.18 -120.12 -90.81
C SER A 968 110.77 -119.55 -90.59
N VAL A 969 109.98 -120.06 -89.64
CA VAL A 969 108.58 -119.64 -89.41
C VAL A 969 108.33 -119.29 -87.94
N ALA A 970 107.65 -118.18 -87.69
CA ALA A 970 107.25 -117.68 -86.36
C ALA A 970 105.72 -117.51 -86.26
N VAL A 971 105.10 -117.86 -85.12
CA VAL A 971 103.66 -117.67 -84.91
C VAL A 971 103.39 -116.89 -83.62
N ARG A 972 102.47 -115.91 -83.65
CA ARG A 972 102.09 -115.07 -82.51
C ARG A 972 100.60 -115.16 -82.25
N ALA A 973 100.18 -115.26 -81.00
CA ALA A 973 98.79 -115.13 -80.57
C ALA A 973 98.47 -113.68 -80.16
N THR A 974 97.27 -113.18 -80.46
CA THR A 974 96.84 -111.79 -80.16
C THR A 974 95.52 -111.76 -79.38
N ALA A 975 95.37 -110.84 -78.44
CA ALA A 975 94.11 -110.54 -77.73
C ALA A 975 94.07 -109.06 -77.34
N GLY A 976 93.14 -108.30 -77.92
CA GLY A 976 93.13 -106.84 -77.83
C GLY A 976 94.47 -106.22 -78.26
N PRO A 977 95.05 -105.29 -77.47
CA PRO A 977 96.36 -104.72 -77.76
C PRO A 977 97.55 -105.64 -77.43
N PHE A 978 97.33 -106.81 -76.82
CA PHE A 978 98.40 -107.67 -76.31
C PHE A 978 98.69 -108.85 -77.25
N HIS A 979 99.95 -109.27 -77.34
CA HIS A 979 100.38 -110.39 -78.17
C HIS A 979 101.54 -111.19 -77.55
N THR A 980 101.66 -112.46 -77.94
CA THR A 980 102.64 -113.42 -77.39
C THR A 980 103.17 -114.32 -78.51
N SER A 981 104.50 -114.38 -78.69
CA SER A 981 105.16 -115.06 -79.83
C SER A 981 105.77 -116.42 -79.46
N THR A 982 105.74 -117.38 -80.38
CA THR A 982 106.51 -118.65 -80.30
C THR A 982 107.98 -118.45 -80.73
N PRO A 983 108.91 -119.34 -80.32
CA PRO A 983 110.23 -119.43 -80.95
C PRO A 983 110.13 -119.88 -82.42
N ASN A 984 111.08 -119.46 -83.25
CA ASN A 984 111.09 -119.75 -84.69
C ASN A 984 111.55 -121.20 -84.97
N LEU A 985 110.90 -121.90 -85.91
CA LEU A 985 111.32 -123.22 -86.41
C LEU A 985 111.78 -123.16 -87.88
N THR A 986 112.71 -124.03 -88.31
CA THR A 986 113.23 -124.09 -89.68
C THR A 986 113.02 -125.44 -90.39
N HIS A 987 112.80 -125.45 -91.72
CA HIS A 987 112.63 -126.67 -92.54
C HIS A 987 112.92 -126.43 -94.06
N CYS A 988 113.46 -127.45 -94.77
CA CYS A 988 113.73 -127.40 -96.23
C CYS A 988 112.56 -127.87 -97.13
N THR A 989 112.41 -127.30 -98.32
CA THR A 989 111.52 -127.79 -99.40
C THR A 989 112.15 -128.97 -100.19
N ARG A 990 111.36 -129.88 -100.78
CA ARG A 990 111.84 -131.11 -101.51
C ARG A 990 112.46 -130.81 -102.91
N GLU A 991 113.33 -131.69 -103.45
CA GLU A 991 113.93 -131.62 -104.81
C GLU A 991 113.12 -132.40 -105.91
N PHE A 992 113.41 -132.20 -107.21
CA PHE A 992 112.71 -132.81 -108.37
C PHE A 992 113.33 -134.16 -108.81
N ASP A 993 112.51 -135.22 -109.03
CA ASP A 993 112.93 -136.53 -109.59
C ASP A 993 112.78 -136.60 -111.14
N ALA A 994 113.78 -137.13 -111.87
CA ALA A 994 113.69 -137.47 -113.29
C ALA A 994 114.54 -138.72 -113.69
N LEU A 995 113.89 -139.78 -114.21
CA LEU A 995 114.48 -140.95 -114.90
C LEU A 995 113.50 -141.47 -115.99
N LEU A 996 114.03 -141.75 -117.20
CA LEU A 996 113.41 -142.17 -118.51
C LEU A 996 112.78 -141.03 -119.34
N ALA A 997 113.26 -140.63 -120.53
CA ALA A 997 114.29 -141.13 -121.47
C ALA A 997 114.99 -139.94 -122.16
#